data_AF-A0AA96L9G5-F1
#
_entry.id   AF-A0AA96L9G5-F1
#
_cell.length_a   1.000
_cell.length_b   1.000
_cell.length_c   1.000
_cell.angle_alpha   90.00
_cell.angle_beta   90.00
_cell.angle_gamma   90.00
#
_symmetry.space_group_name_H-M   'P 1'
#
loop_
_entity.id
_entity.type
_entity.pdbx_description
1 polymer ?
#
loop_
_entity_poly.entity_id
_entity_poly.type
_entity_poly.pdbx_seq_one_letter_code
_entity_poly.pdbx_strand_id
1 'polypeptide(L)'
;MKLSATKVRYWSVLGLLAMMTVVWTVREGTAAGQTVNGRPGAVDVEKLPETYGAFYSQKKLTWEQEGRFKTKDIKVISPGKAYESVSDRAVVSSSPLDGKSSPLVLEKDKEWVTYRFNIPEDGLYNLELTYRPMEGSYSQIQIGVQVDGDYPFKEARTIQLFRSWKDGKYPPDVNEHGDQIRPAQAETPHWSTVRLMDANSSAEPLLWAFTKGEHTIRVESILESVALDSISVVSPEPLPTYEQKAAAAPKKSLVTPAWGSTLEAEQVSGKSDPSVQIQASNDNLASPPSNGRITYNMLGGSRWSRSGNEAEWTLEVPEDGLYYLSFKFMQNFTRDVYTYRQIRLDGVVPFRELEAYPFPYSRSWQIETLSDPDGKAYGLYLTKGRHVLSLSAVAAPTASIRESIQTIADDLQAINRTVSMATGVKNRRMVDRNRDWKLDDMIPDIRERAAALADRLQSQISKLQTLYGSSLQSADGLRAVIRDIREIEEDPNILVTRPPEMWAGNLDKMSAFVDSLAKQPLTLDQIYLTASPEVPEKPPGRLAVLQDTVVNFFRTFRPDYHYSGRNDPDAIDIWVNRGRDYVNLMQQLADESFTPQTGVKVNINLMPNPGQLILSNSSGREPDLALGLPEGTPSDFAMRNSLVDLSTFKDYKDVVKPFHPGTLIPFQYDGGTYALPETVSLNVMFYRTDILESLDHKPPQTWDEMLAMLPTLKQKGYDFYYNKANSVPIFLQNGVSFYTTDGLKSGLNSPEGFKAFKQWTDLFNVYGFPTEVPNFYQHFRSGDLPIGISDYNTYMQLLVAAPELNGSWEIAPVPGVGGQGQEPARWSGGSLTSGMIFKSTKHKEEAWSFLKWWTSTDTQARFGNEVELLNGVEFRWNTANVEAFKKLPWPSGTKETILEQWRWYKEMPNVPGGYFTGREMLFAWNRTVLQGLNYRESLEQAIFQVDSELKRKQKEFGFLDENGEVRRTLVVPDITKPWEGAQP
;
A
#
# COMPACT_ATOMS: atom_id res chain seq x y z
N MET A 1 -41.00 10.80 43.23
CA MET A 1 -39.64 10.98 43.79
C MET A 1 -38.69 11.27 42.61
N LYS A 2 -38.44 12.55 42.29
CA LYS A 2 -37.60 12.96 41.16
C LYS A 2 -36.12 12.89 41.58
N LEU A 3 -35.39 11.89 41.10
CA LEU A 3 -33.94 11.89 41.17
C LEU A 3 -33.39 12.82 40.09
N SER A 4 -32.54 13.78 40.47
CA SER A 4 -31.93 14.71 39.52
C SER A 4 -31.04 13.96 38.52
N ALA A 5 -30.98 14.43 37.27
CA ALA A 5 -30.12 13.89 36.21
C ALA A 5 -28.64 13.80 36.64
N THR A 6 -28.22 14.63 37.60
CA THR A 6 -26.89 14.60 38.23
C THR A 6 -26.63 13.32 39.03
N LYS A 7 -27.64 12.78 39.73
CA LYS A 7 -27.49 11.52 40.49
C LYS A 7 -27.46 10.30 39.57
N VAL A 8 -28.22 10.31 38.47
CA VAL A 8 -28.17 9.22 37.47
C VAL A 8 -26.78 9.18 36.81
N ARG A 9 -26.19 10.33 36.48
CA ARG A 9 -24.78 10.40 36.01
C ARG A 9 -23.79 9.86 37.03
N TYR A 10 -23.94 10.19 38.33
CA TYR A 10 -23.03 9.71 39.38
C TYR A 10 -23.09 8.17 39.56
N TRP A 11 -24.29 7.59 39.53
CA TRP A 11 -24.46 6.13 39.63
C TRP A 11 -24.00 5.40 38.35
N SER A 12 -24.11 6.04 37.18
CA SER A 12 -23.57 5.52 35.92
C SER A 12 -22.02 5.49 35.94
N VAL A 13 -21.40 6.54 36.49
CA VAL A 13 -19.93 6.63 36.65
C VAL A 13 -19.42 5.62 37.68
N LEU A 14 -20.13 5.42 38.80
CA LEU A 14 -19.81 4.38 39.78
C LEU A 14 -20.00 2.96 39.24
N GLY A 15 -21.05 2.73 38.43
CA GLY A 15 -21.26 1.46 37.73
C GLY A 15 -20.19 1.16 36.67
N LEU A 16 -19.70 2.18 35.98
CA LEU A 16 -18.57 2.08 35.04
C LEU A 16 -17.23 1.87 35.74
N LEU A 17 -16.98 2.51 36.89
CA LEU A 17 -15.82 2.24 37.73
C LEU A 17 -15.83 0.81 38.29
N ALA A 18 -17.01 0.29 38.65
CA ALA A 18 -17.18 -1.11 39.05
C ALA A 18 -16.99 -2.09 37.87
N MET A 19 -17.43 -1.74 36.66
CA MET A 19 -17.09 -2.49 35.45
C MET A 19 -15.59 -2.43 35.14
N MET A 20 -14.90 -1.32 35.39
CA MET A 20 -13.45 -1.23 35.22
C MET A 20 -12.69 -2.11 36.20
N THR A 21 -13.17 -2.31 37.44
CA THR A 21 -12.62 -3.31 38.38
C THR A 21 -12.95 -4.76 37.99
N VAL A 22 -14.04 -5.01 37.27
CA VAL A 22 -14.33 -6.34 36.68
C VAL A 22 -13.49 -6.58 35.42
N VAL A 23 -13.26 -5.55 34.60
CA VAL A 23 -12.27 -5.58 33.50
C VAL A 23 -10.86 -5.75 34.05
N TRP A 24 -10.56 -5.26 35.26
CA TRP A 24 -9.30 -5.47 35.97
C TRP A 24 -9.06 -6.95 36.29
N THR A 25 -10.10 -7.69 36.73
CA THR A 25 -10.02 -9.15 36.98
C THR A 25 -10.02 -9.98 35.68
N VAL A 26 -10.56 -9.47 34.57
CA VAL A 26 -10.47 -10.13 33.26
C VAL A 26 -9.16 -9.81 32.51
N ARG A 27 -8.50 -8.66 32.79
CA ARG A 27 -7.16 -8.32 32.28
C ARG A 27 -6.03 -9.10 32.95
N GLU A 28 -6.27 -9.69 34.12
CA GLU A 28 -5.34 -10.59 34.81
C GLU A 28 -5.22 -11.97 34.12
N GLY A 29 -6.07 -12.26 33.13
CA GLY A 29 -5.95 -13.44 32.26
C GLY A 29 -4.82 -13.29 31.23
N THR A 30 -3.64 -13.83 31.57
CA THR A 30 -2.55 -14.24 30.66
C THR A 30 -2.01 -13.16 29.71
N ALA A 31 -1.17 -12.28 30.23
CA ALA A 31 -0.13 -11.59 29.44
C ALA A 31 1.15 -11.36 30.24
N ALA A 32 1.46 -12.22 31.21
CA ALA A 32 2.84 -12.42 31.64
C ALA A 32 3.49 -13.34 30.60
N GLY A 33 3.81 -12.78 29.43
CA GLY A 33 4.73 -13.45 28.51
C GLY A 33 6.02 -13.65 29.28
N GLN A 34 6.49 -14.90 29.39
CA GLN A 34 7.84 -15.15 29.85
C GLN A 34 8.77 -14.31 28.96
N THR A 35 9.53 -13.41 29.56
CA THR A 35 10.67 -12.77 28.89
C THR A 35 11.65 -13.89 28.57
N VAL A 36 11.58 -14.40 27.34
CA VAL A 36 12.60 -15.31 26.81
C VAL A 36 13.82 -14.44 26.53
N ASN A 37 14.74 -14.41 27.50
CA ASN A 37 16.07 -13.83 27.32
C ASN A 37 16.90 -14.83 26.52
N GLY A 38 16.94 -14.63 25.21
CA GLY A 38 17.73 -15.42 24.28
C GLY A 38 17.58 -14.79 22.91
N ARG A 39 18.52 -13.92 22.54
CA ARG A 39 18.55 -13.34 21.20
C ARG A 39 19.07 -14.39 20.22
N PRO A 40 18.50 -14.48 19.02
CA PRO A 40 18.76 -15.61 18.17
C PRO A 40 20.14 -15.59 17.50
N GLY A 41 20.72 -16.78 17.36
CA GLY A 41 21.82 -17.03 16.43
C GLY A 41 21.36 -17.00 14.96
N ALA A 42 22.31 -17.02 14.03
CA ALA A 42 22.02 -17.05 12.60
C ALA A 42 21.09 -18.23 12.25
N VAL A 43 20.08 -17.98 11.41
CA VAL A 43 19.17 -19.02 10.91
C VAL A 43 19.87 -19.75 9.76
N ASP A 44 19.98 -21.07 9.86
CA ASP A 44 20.53 -21.90 8.78
C ASP A 44 19.68 -21.78 7.50
N VAL A 45 20.33 -21.43 6.40
CA VAL A 45 19.72 -21.34 5.07
C VAL A 45 19.54 -22.76 4.53
N GLU A 46 18.31 -23.12 4.20
CA GLU A 46 17.97 -24.42 3.62
C GLU A 46 18.20 -24.43 2.11
N LYS A 47 18.63 -25.57 1.56
CA LYS A 47 18.71 -25.75 0.11
C LYS A 47 17.30 -25.96 -0.45
N LEU A 48 16.83 -25.02 -1.25
CA LEU A 48 15.49 -25.03 -1.84
C LEU A 48 15.52 -25.54 -3.31
N PRO A 49 14.39 -26.00 -3.88
CA PRO A 49 14.32 -26.46 -5.27
C PRO A 49 14.64 -25.34 -6.28
N GLU A 50 15.31 -25.67 -7.40
CA GLU A 50 15.82 -24.71 -8.41
C GLU A 50 14.74 -24.11 -9.36
N THR A 51 13.46 -24.40 -9.14
CA THR A 51 12.40 -24.25 -10.14
C THR A 51 12.00 -22.81 -10.51
N TYR A 52 12.44 -21.78 -9.77
CA TYR A 52 11.93 -20.40 -9.93
C TYR A 52 13.00 -19.28 -9.96
N GLY A 53 14.26 -19.63 -10.23
CA GLY A 53 15.39 -18.70 -10.11
C GLY A 53 15.83 -18.55 -8.65
N ALA A 54 17.13 -18.59 -8.40
CA ALA A 54 17.65 -18.65 -7.04
C ALA A 54 17.55 -17.29 -6.32
N PHE A 55 17.05 -17.31 -5.08
CA PHE A 55 17.16 -16.19 -4.16
C PHE A 55 18.64 -15.96 -3.79
N TYR A 56 18.98 -14.74 -3.38
CA TYR A 56 20.34 -14.38 -2.99
C TYR A 56 20.88 -15.29 -1.89
N SER A 57 20.05 -15.64 -0.90
CA SER A 57 20.43 -16.53 0.21
C SER A 57 20.95 -17.90 -0.30
N GLN A 58 20.29 -18.45 -1.32
CA GLN A 58 20.64 -19.73 -1.95
C GLN A 58 21.92 -19.63 -2.77
N LYS A 59 22.08 -18.54 -3.55
CA LYS A 59 23.30 -18.29 -4.32
C LYS A 59 24.50 -18.09 -3.40
N LYS A 60 24.34 -17.33 -2.32
CA LYS A 60 25.37 -17.15 -1.30
C LYS A 60 25.82 -18.49 -0.71
N LEU A 61 24.88 -19.34 -0.31
CA LEU A 61 25.18 -20.69 0.20
C LEU A 61 25.90 -21.54 -0.85
N THR A 62 25.49 -21.45 -2.12
CA THR A 62 26.13 -22.18 -3.22
C THR A 62 27.59 -21.73 -3.41
N TRP A 63 27.85 -20.41 -3.41
CA TRP A 63 29.21 -19.89 -3.51
C TRP A 63 30.09 -20.27 -2.32
N GLU A 64 29.53 -20.32 -1.11
CA GLU A 64 30.24 -20.79 0.08
C GLU A 64 30.60 -22.29 -0.04
N GLN A 65 29.69 -23.12 -0.57
CA GLN A 65 29.94 -24.54 -0.84
C GLN A 65 30.95 -24.78 -1.97
N GLU A 66 30.96 -23.91 -2.99
CA GLU A 66 31.96 -23.88 -4.05
C GLU A 66 33.34 -23.42 -3.56
N GLY A 67 33.45 -22.96 -2.31
CA GLY A 67 34.69 -22.46 -1.73
C GLY A 67 35.13 -21.11 -2.27
N ARG A 68 34.20 -20.30 -2.81
CA ARG A 68 34.51 -18.91 -3.22
C ARG A 68 34.85 -18.08 -2.00
N PHE A 69 35.87 -17.23 -2.12
CA PHE A 69 36.35 -16.39 -1.02
C PHE A 69 36.00 -14.93 -1.25
N LYS A 70 35.78 -14.19 -0.16
CA LYS A 70 35.70 -12.72 -0.18
C LYS A 70 37.09 -12.17 -0.50
N THR A 71 37.20 -11.35 -1.53
CA THR A 71 38.49 -10.75 -1.94
C THR A 71 38.94 -9.68 -0.94
N LYS A 72 40.18 -9.21 -1.07
CA LYS A 72 40.75 -8.16 -0.19
C LYS A 72 41.45 -7.07 -1.00
N ASP A 73 41.31 -5.83 -0.54
CA ASP A 73 42.05 -4.66 -1.02
C ASP A 73 41.94 -4.38 -2.54
N ILE A 74 40.84 -4.77 -3.19
CA ILE A 74 40.58 -4.51 -4.62
C ILE A 74 39.46 -3.47 -4.77
N LYS A 75 39.68 -2.49 -5.65
CA LYS A 75 38.68 -1.55 -6.13
C LYS A 75 38.91 -1.25 -7.60
N VAL A 76 37.96 -1.63 -8.45
CA VAL A 76 37.93 -1.30 -9.88
C VAL A 76 36.76 -0.36 -10.10
N ILE A 77 37.00 0.84 -10.64
CA ILE A 77 35.99 1.90 -10.77
C ILE A 77 35.77 2.19 -12.26
N SER A 78 34.52 2.31 -12.66
CA SER A 78 34.13 2.88 -13.94
C SER A 78 33.31 4.16 -13.72
N PRO A 79 33.74 5.32 -14.26
CA PRO A 79 32.92 6.53 -14.28
C PRO A 79 31.61 6.30 -15.03
N GLY A 80 30.52 6.95 -14.62
CA GLY A 80 29.20 6.79 -15.21
C GLY A 80 29.14 7.06 -16.72
N LYS A 81 29.99 7.98 -17.21
CA LYS A 81 30.13 8.29 -18.64
C LYS A 81 31.03 7.33 -19.44
N ALA A 82 31.77 6.45 -18.77
CA ALA A 82 32.72 5.52 -19.39
C ALA A 82 32.07 4.15 -19.60
N TYR A 83 30.92 4.14 -20.28
CA TYR A 83 30.16 2.94 -20.57
C TYR A 83 30.58 2.29 -21.90
N GLU A 84 30.30 1.00 -22.03
CA GLU A 84 30.45 0.24 -23.27
C GLU A 84 29.26 0.46 -24.21
N SER A 85 28.04 0.42 -23.65
CA SER A 85 26.80 0.65 -24.39
C SER A 85 25.73 1.21 -23.46
N VAL A 86 24.75 1.88 -24.05
CA VAL A 86 23.65 2.54 -23.32
C VAL A 86 22.38 2.52 -24.17
N SER A 87 21.22 2.54 -23.54
CA SER A 87 19.93 2.68 -24.23
C SER A 87 19.78 4.04 -24.93
N ASP A 88 19.02 4.09 -26.03
CA ASP A 88 18.88 5.27 -26.91
C ASP A 88 18.50 6.59 -26.22
N ARG A 89 17.82 6.53 -25.08
CA ARG A 89 17.31 7.69 -24.35
C ARG A 89 18.16 8.13 -23.15
N ALA A 90 19.18 7.36 -22.78
CA ALA A 90 20.09 7.76 -21.70
C ALA A 90 20.96 8.93 -22.13
N VAL A 91 21.09 9.94 -21.26
CA VAL A 91 21.75 11.21 -21.61
C VAL A 91 22.93 11.45 -20.68
N VAL A 92 24.11 11.72 -21.26
CA VAL A 92 25.22 12.30 -20.49
C VAL A 92 24.88 13.76 -20.23
N SER A 93 24.77 14.15 -18.95
CA SER A 93 24.39 15.51 -18.60
C SER A 93 25.35 16.52 -19.23
N SER A 94 24.80 17.49 -19.97
CA SER A 94 25.56 18.55 -20.63
C SER A 94 26.07 19.61 -19.65
N SER A 95 25.55 19.62 -18.42
CA SER A 95 25.88 20.57 -17.36
C SER A 95 26.29 19.84 -16.09
N PRO A 96 27.17 20.44 -15.25
CA PRO A 96 27.47 19.88 -13.95
C PRO A 96 26.21 19.76 -13.08
N LEU A 97 26.05 18.62 -12.41
CA LEU A 97 24.95 18.34 -11.48
C LEU A 97 25.53 18.29 -10.05
N ASP A 98 25.21 19.28 -9.22
CA ASP A 98 25.69 19.42 -7.83
C ASP A 98 27.20 19.15 -7.66
N GLY A 99 28.02 19.76 -8.53
CA GLY A 99 29.49 19.67 -8.47
C GLY A 99 30.12 18.50 -9.24
N LYS A 100 29.33 17.56 -9.78
CA LYS A 100 29.83 16.52 -10.69
C LYS A 100 29.67 16.95 -12.14
N SER A 101 30.76 16.96 -12.90
CA SER A 101 30.84 17.67 -14.19
C SER A 101 30.07 17.03 -15.34
N SER A 102 29.90 15.70 -15.37
CA SER A 102 29.19 15.00 -16.45
C SER A 102 28.68 13.61 -16.02
N PRO A 103 27.74 13.52 -15.06
CA PRO A 103 27.12 12.25 -14.71
C PRO A 103 26.25 11.73 -15.87
N LEU A 104 26.04 10.41 -15.91
CA LEU A 104 25.08 9.78 -16.80
C LEU A 104 23.69 9.83 -16.16
N VAL A 105 22.67 10.30 -16.87
CA VAL A 105 21.29 10.31 -16.39
C VAL A 105 20.51 9.21 -17.12
N LEU A 106 19.89 8.34 -16.33
CA LEU A 106 18.86 7.42 -16.80
C LEU A 106 17.52 8.11 -16.51
N GLU A 107 16.90 8.70 -17.52
CA GLU A 107 15.74 9.58 -17.38
C GLU A 107 14.41 8.83 -17.29
N LYS A 108 14.29 7.61 -17.85
CA LYS A 108 12.99 6.95 -18.01
C LYS A 108 13.02 5.44 -17.76
N ASP A 109 11.85 4.93 -17.39
CA ASP A 109 11.55 3.53 -17.10
C ASP A 109 12.16 2.59 -18.18
N LYS A 110 13.01 1.65 -17.74
CA LYS A 110 13.75 0.66 -18.54
C LYS A 110 14.92 1.19 -19.40
N GLU A 111 15.43 2.38 -19.10
CA GLU A 111 16.75 2.79 -19.61
C GLU A 111 17.88 2.02 -18.93
N TRP A 112 18.97 1.77 -19.65
CA TRP A 112 20.07 0.97 -19.12
C TRP A 112 21.43 1.44 -19.61
N VAL A 113 22.46 1.13 -18.84
CA VAL A 113 23.86 1.36 -19.14
C VAL A 113 24.68 0.11 -18.85
N THR A 114 25.59 -0.25 -19.75
CA THR A 114 26.49 -1.41 -19.59
C THR A 114 27.94 -0.93 -19.48
N TYR A 115 28.64 -1.39 -18.45
CA TYR A 115 30.05 -1.10 -18.21
C TYR A 115 30.89 -2.37 -18.35
N ARG A 116 32.11 -2.21 -18.84
CA ARG A 116 33.10 -3.28 -18.91
C ARG A 116 34.09 -3.17 -17.76
N PHE A 117 34.33 -4.29 -17.06
CA PHE A 117 35.29 -4.40 -15.98
C PHE A 117 36.30 -5.50 -16.29
N ASN A 118 37.57 -5.27 -15.93
CA ASN A 118 38.59 -6.31 -15.91
C ASN A 118 38.88 -6.67 -14.45
N ILE A 119 38.40 -7.83 -14.02
CA ILE A 119 38.47 -8.32 -12.65
C ILE A 119 39.84 -8.99 -12.41
N PRO A 120 40.58 -8.61 -11.36
CA PRO A 120 41.97 -9.04 -11.18
C PRO A 120 42.13 -10.49 -10.67
N GLU A 121 41.14 -11.02 -9.95
CA GLU A 121 41.15 -12.37 -9.37
C GLU A 121 39.74 -12.95 -9.25
N ASP A 122 39.65 -14.27 -9.13
CA ASP A 122 38.39 -14.94 -8.84
C ASP A 122 37.95 -14.59 -7.41
N GLY A 123 36.66 -14.36 -7.19
CA GLY A 123 36.15 -14.20 -5.82
C GLY A 123 34.80 -13.53 -5.71
N LEU A 124 34.44 -13.21 -4.46
CA LEU A 124 33.23 -12.50 -4.09
C LEU A 124 33.54 -11.03 -3.81
N TYR A 125 32.79 -10.16 -4.45
CA TYR A 125 32.91 -8.70 -4.41
C TYR A 125 31.60 -8.05 -3.97
N ASN A 126 31.64 -6.79 -3.57
CA ASN A 126 30.47 -5.92 -3.54
C ASN A 126 30.46 -5.02 -4.77
N LEU A 127 29.27 -4.59 -5.18
CA LEU A 127 29.10 -3.49 -6.11
C LEU A 127 28.80 -2.21 -5.32
N GLU A 128 29.50 -1.14 -5.67
CA GLU A 128 29.34 0.19 -5.08
C GLU A 128 28.90 1.16 -6.18
N LEU A 129 27.88 1.96 -5.89
CA LEU A 129 27.29 2.91 -6.83
C LEU A 129 27.29 4.31 -6.22
N THR A 130 27.81 5.29 -6.96
CA THR A 130 27.64 6.70 -6.64
C THR A 130 26.51 7.27 -7.48
N TYR A 131 25.41 7.64 -6.84
CA TYR A 131 24.20 8.09 -7.51
C TYR A 131 23.62 9.35 -6.86
N ARG A 132 22.69 10.00 -7.58
CA ARG A 132 21.86 11.07 -7.05
C ARG A 132 20.42 10.89 -7.58
N PRO A 133 19.41 10.96 -6.69
CA PRO A 133 18.02 11.05 -7.11
C PRO A 133 17.75 12.22 -8.06
N MET A 134 16.93 12.00 -9.08
CA MET A 134 16.41 13.06 -9.93
C MET A 134 15.01 13.47 -9.48
N GLU A 135 14.58 14.66 -9.88
CA GLU A 135 13.18 15.07 -9.71
C GLU A 135 12.27 14.06 -10.44
N GLY A 136 11.22 13.59 -9.77
CA GLY A 136 10.45 12.45 -10.24
C GLY A 136 9.17 12.24 -9.48
N SER A 137 8.74 10.98 -9.36
CA SER A 137 7.42 10.63 -8.84
C SER A 137 7.36 10.54 -7.30
N TYR A 138 8.44 10.93 -6.61
CA TYR A 138 8.71 10.68 -5.17
C TYR A 138 8.71 9.21 -4.74
N SER A 139 8.46 8.27 -5.65
CA SER A 139 8.66 6.84 -5.40
C SER A 139 10.14 6.56 -5.14
N GLN A 140 10.39 5.44 -4.48
CA GLN A 140 11.75 4.96 -4.27
C GLN A 140 12.37 4.54 -5.60
N ILE A 141 13.65 4.85 -5.79
CA ILE A 141 14.37 4.51 -7.00
C ILE A 141 14.65 3.03 -6.98
N GLN A 142 14.42 2.34 -8.10
CA GLN A 142 14.77 0.94 -8.24
C GLN A 142 15.60 0.70 -9.48
N ILE A 143 16.65 -0.10 -9.31
CA ILE A 143 17.54 -0.49 -10.39
C ILE A 143 17.65 -2.01 -10.52
N GLY A 144 17.77 -2.49 -11.74
CA GLY A 144 18.18 -3.84 -12.07
C GLY A 144 19.69 -3.87 -12.31
N VAL A 145 20.36 -4.94 -11.88
CA VAL A 145 21.79 -5.15 -12.12
C VAL A 145 22.02 -6.54 -12.71
N GLN A 146 22.54 -6.56 -13.94
CA GLN A 146 22.93 -7.79 -14.63
C GLN A 146 24.45 -7.92 -14.66
N VAL A 147 24.93 -9.16 -14.55
CA VAL A 147 26.33 -9.53 -14.77
C VAL A 147 26.38 -10.47 -15.96
N ASP A 148 27.17 -10.12 -16.98
CA ASP A 148 27.33 -10.90 -18.21
C ASP A 148 26.01 -11.23 -18.93
N GLY A 149 25.04 -10.31 -18.83
CA GLY A 149 23.72 -10.41 -19.46
C GLY A 149 22.65 -11.09 -18.60
N ASP A 150 23.02 -11.67 -17.46
CA ASP A 150 22.10 -12.39 -16.58
C ASP A 150 21.89 -11.68 -15.22
N TYR A 151 20.71 -11.88 -14.63
CA TYR A 151 20.45 -11.54 -13.23
C TYR A 151 20.96 -12.70 -12.34
N PRO A 152 22.05 -12.53 -11.57
CA PRO A 152 22.67 -13.66 -10.86
C PRO A 152 21.79 -14.26 -9.76
N PHE A 153 20.85 -13.48 -9.22
CA PHE A 153 19.85 -13.87 -8.22
C PHE A 153 18.63 -12.92 -8.33
N LYS A 154 17.49 -13.28 -7.73
CA LYS A 154 16.22 -12.54 -7.86
C LYS A 154 16.33 -11.06 -7.45
N GLU A 155 16.97 -10.79 -6.33
CA GLU A 155 17.12 -9.47 -5.73
C GLU A 155 17.94 -8.52 -6.61
N ALA A 156 18.75 -9.05 -7.53
CA ALA A 156 19.48 -8.25 -8.51
C ALA A 156 18.55 -7.56 -9.51
N ARG A 157 17.29 -7.99 -9.65
CA ARG A 157 16.30 -7.38 -10.55
C ARG A 157 15.76 -6.05 -10.03
N THR A 158 15.72 -5.87 -8.72
CA THR A 158 15.06 -4.73 -8.06
C THR A 158 15.84 -4.34 -6.80
N ILE A 159 16.97 -3.66 -6.99
CA ILE A 159 17.76 -3.08 -5.90
C ILE A 159 17.23 -1.67 -5.64
N GLN A 160 16.83 -1.41 -4.40
CA GLN A 160 16.31 -0.12 -3.99
C GLN A 160 17.44 0.87 -3.69
N LEU A 161 17.33 2.07 -4.28
CA LEU A 161 18.15 3.22 -3.95
C LEU A 161 17.28 4.27 -3.26
N PHE A 162 17.79 4.82 -2.17
CA PHE A 162 17.02 5.71 -1.32
C PHE A 162 17.10 7.16 -1.77
N ARG A 163 15.99 7.88 -1.56
CA ARG A 163 15.94 9.35 -1.57
C ARG A 163 16.30 9.87 -0.19
N SER A 164 16.50 11.19 -0.06
CA SER A 164 16.79 11.82 1.23
C SER A 164 15.77 12.90 1.53
N TRP A 165 15.27 12.89 2.76
CA TRP A 165 14.15 13.72 3.19
C TRP A 165 14.44 14.37 4.53
N LYS A 166 13.83 15.52 4.75
CA LYS A 166 13.89 16.21 6.04
C LYS A 166 12.52 16.80 6.38
N ASP A 167 12.15 16.69 7.65
CA ASP A 167 11.01 17.44 8.19
C ASP A 167 11.36 18.93 8.22
N GLY A 168 10.37 19.77 7.98
CA GLY A 168 10.53 21.22 7.89
C GLY A 168 10.98 21.85 9.22
N LYS A 169 10.03 22.38 9.98
CA LYS A 169 10.33 23.11 11.22
C LYS A 169 10.22 22.19 12.45
N TYR A 170 11.19 22.30 13.36
CA TYR A 170 11.14 21.71 14.70
C TYR A 170 11.43 22.80 15.75
N PRO A 171 10.66 22.89 16.85
CA PRO A 171 9.42 22.14 17.10
C PRO A 171 8.32 22.50 16.08
N PRO A 172 7.33 21.62 15.86
CA PRO A 172 6.22 21.89 14.95
C PRO A 172 5.44 23.15 15.34
N ASP A 173 4.87 23.85 14.35
CA ASP A 173 3.98 24.97 14.61
C ASP A 173 2.70 24.51 15.32
N VAL A 174 2.03 25.41 16.04
CA VAL A 174 0.77 25.12 16.74
C VAL A 174 -0.36 25.95 16.16
N ASN A 175 -1.55 25.36 16.05
CA ASN A 175 -2.76 26.07 15.66
C ASN A 175 -3.33 26.89 16.84
N GLU A 176 -4.45 27.58 16.60
CA GLU A 176 -5.14 28.41 17.61
C GLU A 176 -5.70 27.63 18.81
N HIS A 177 -5.83 26.31 18.70
CA HIS A 177 -6.24 25.42 19.80
C HIS A 177 -5.04 24.89 20.60
N GLY A 178 -3.82 25.20 20.18
CA GLY A 178 -2.57 24.71 20.77
C GLY A 178 -2.19 23.30 20.33
N ASP A 179 -2.88 22.74 19.33
CA ASP A 179 -2.52 21.48 18.70
C ASP A 179 -1.37 21.69 17.71
N GLN A 180 -0.40 20.78 17.71
CA GLN A 180 0.69 20.82 16.74
C GLN A 180 0.19 20.51 15.33
N ILE A 181 0.72 21.26 14.37
CA ILE A 181 0.53 21.08 12.93
C ILE A 181 1.71 20.25 12.42
N ARG A 182 1.43 19.21 11.64
CA ARG A 182 2.48 18.35 11.10
C ARG A 182 3.40 19.19 10.20
N PRO A 183 4.73 19.16 10.38
CA PRO A 183 5.63 19.90 9.52
C PRO A 183 5.61 19.31 8.10
N ALA A 184 5.66 20.19 7.10
CA ALA A 184 5.90 19.78 5.71
C ALA A 184 7.25 19.07 5.59
N GLN A 185 7.35 18.12 4.67
CA GLN A 185 8.60 17.41 4.38
C GLN A 185 9.18 17.92 3.06
N ALA A 186 10.50 17.96 2.96
CA ALA A 186 11.20 18.34 1.75
C ALA A 186 12.26 17.29 1.39
N GLU A 187 12.37 16.99 0.10
CA GLU A 187 13.47 16.17 -0.43
C GLU A 187 14.77 16.99 -0.43
N THR A 188 15.87 16.35 -0.04
CA THR A 188 17.22 16.93 0.03
C THR A 188 18.17 16.11 -0.86
N PRO A 189 18.00 16.13 -2.20
CA PRO A 189 18.77 15.30 -3.11
C PRO A 189 20.26 15.66 -3.03
N HIS A 190 21.10 14.65 -2.87
CA HIS A 190 22.55 14.79 -2.85
C HIS A 190 23.22 13.56 -3.45
N TRP A 191 24.51 13.67 -3.75
CA TRP A 191 25.31 12.54 -4.21
C TRP A 191 25.62 11.60 -3.05
N SER A 192 25.24 10.33 -3.21
CA SER A 192 25.45 9.29 -2.21
C SER A 192 26.23 8.13 -2.83
N THR A 193 27.16 7.56 -2.08
CA THR A 193 27.87 6.34 -2.48
C THR A 193 27.39 5.21 -1.60
N VAL A 194 26.81 4.18 -2.21
CA VAL A 194 26.22 3.05 -1.49
C VAL A 194 26.78 1.74 -2.04
N ARG A 195 27.01 0.77 -1.15
CA ARG A 195 27.17 -0.62 -1.57
C ARG A 195 25.79 -1.22 -1.76
N LEU A 196 25.57 -1.86 -2.91
CA LEU A 196 24.26 -2.39 -3.25
C LEU A 196 23.81 -3.43 -2.22
N MET A 197 22.59 -3.26 -1.72
CA MET A 197 22.02 -4.01 -0.61
C MET A 197 20.52 -4.21 -0.86
N ASP A 198 19.98 -5.33 -0.38
CA ASP A 198 18.54 -5.50 -0.21
C ASP A 198 18.25 -5.84 1.26
N ALA A 199 17.73 -4.86 2.01
CA ALA A 199 17.47 -4.99 3.45
C ALA A 199 16.35 -6.00 3.79
N ASN A 200 15.58 -6.46 2.80
CA ASN A 200 14.67 -7.57 2.97
C ASN A 200 15.43 -8.90 3.04
N SER A 201 16.40 -9.12 2.17
CA SER A 201 17.08 -10.43 2.03
C SER A 201 18.42 -10.50 2.76
N SER A 202 19.10 -9.38 2.98
CA SER A 202 20.39 -9.34 3.66
C SER A 202 20.58 -8.09 4.54
N ALA A 203 21.28 -8.25 5.66
CA ALA A 203 21.73 -7.14 6.49
C ALA A 203 23.12 -6.62 6.05
N GLU A 204 23.82 -7.37 5.20
CA GLU A 204 25.10 -7.02 4.59
C GLU A 204 24.89 -6.56 3.13
N PRO A 205 25.82 -5.78 2.55
CA PRO A 205 25.84 -5.56 1.11
C PRO A 205 25.89 -6.88 0.33
N LEU A 206 25.20 -6.92 -0.80
CA LEU A 206 25.09 -8.11 -1.63
C LEU A 206 26.45 -8.51 -2.21
N LEU A 207 26.74 -9.81 -2.18
CA LEU A 207 27.94 -10.40 -2.76
C LEU A 207 27.69 -10.75 -4.23
N TRP A 208 28.70 -10.50 -5.05
CA TRP A 208 28.70 -10.73 -6.50
C TRP A 208 29.92 -11.57 -6.84
N ALA A 209 29.69 -12.68 -7.54
CA ALA A 209 30.74 -13.62 -7.84
C ALA A 209 31.31 -13.35 -9.24
N PHE A 210 32.62 -13.11 -9.30
CA PHE A 210 33.34 -12.86 -10.54
C PHE A 210 34.48 -13.85 -10.72
N THR A 211 34.81 -14.14 -11.97
CA THR A 211 36.07 -14.77 -12.34
C THR A 211 37.08 -13.70 -12.72
N LYS A 212 38.36 -14.05 -12.73
CA LYS A 212 39.41 -13.20 -13.26
C LYS A 212 39.22 -13.02 -14.77
N GLY A 213 39.23 -11.76 -15.22
CA GLY A 213 39.12 -11.42 -16.63
C GLY A 213 38.05 -10.36 -16.90
N GLU A 214 37.63 -10.27 -18.16
CA GLU A 214 36.63 -9.30 -18.60
C GLU A 214 35.21 -9.76 -18.22
N HIS A 215 34.46 -8.84 -17.63
CA HIS A 215 33.05 -9.00 -17.29
C HIS A 215 32.29 -7.74 -17.67
N THR A 216 30.99 -7.90 -17.93
CA THR A 216 30.08 -6.78 -18.17
C THR A 216 29.10 -6.64 -17.02
N ILE A 217 28.83 -5.40 -16.62
CA ILE A 217 27.83 -5.07 -15.59
C ILE A 217 26.86 -4.09 -16.20
N ARG A 218 25.59 -4.47 -16.29
CA ARG A 218 24.51 -3.57 -16.73
C ARG A 218 23.72 -3.08 -15.54
N VAL A 219 23.47 -1.77 -15.50
CA VAL A 219 22.53 -1.12 -14.57
C VAL A 219 21.33 -0.66 -15.39
N GLU A 220 20.13 -1.08 -15.00
CA GLU A 220 18.84 -0.74 -15.61
C GLU A 220 18.02 0.09 -14.62
N SER A 221 17.42 1.20 -15.05
CA SER A 221 16.41 1.92 -14.28
C SER A 221 15.09 1.16 -14.41
N ILE A 222 14.55 0.71 -13.27
CA ILE A 222 13.28 -0.02 -13.20
C ILE A 222 12.14 0.92 -12.82
N LEU A 223 12.38 1.80 -11.86
CA LEU A 223 11.44 2.79 -11.36
C LEU A 223 12.21 4.05 -10.97
N GLU A 224 11.73 5.22 -11.42
CA GLU A 224 12.35 6.54 -11.24
C GLU A 224 13.64 6.79 -12.02
N SER A 225 13.84 8.07 -12.33
CA SER A 225 15.07 8.58 -12.95
C SER A 225 16.20 8.70 -11.93
N VAL A 226 17.43 8.38 -12.35
CA VAL A 226 18.62 8.43 -11.49
C VAL A 226 19.85 8.93 -12.25
N ALA A 227 20.63 9.78 -11.61
CA ALA A 227 21.94 10.20 -12.11
C ALA A 227 23.04 9.32 -11.50
N LEU A 228 23.96 8.84 -12.35
CA LEU A 228 25.07 7.96 -12.00
C LEU A 228 26.40 8.68 -12.24
N ASP A 229 27.22 8.77 -11.19
CA ASP A 229 28.57 9.32 -11.26
C ASP A 229 29.62 8.22 -11.46
N SER A 230 29.48 7.09 -10.78
CA SER A 230 30.36 5.94 -10.94
C SER A 230 29.74 4.63 -10.45
N ILE A 231 30.24 3.53 -10.99
CA ILE A 231 30.03 2.17 -10.48
C ILE A 231 31.40 1.54 -10.19
N SER A 232 31.52 0.79 -9.10
CA SER A 232 32.76 0.14 -8.71
C SER A 232 32.54 -1.31 -8.28
N VAL A 233 33.49 -2.18 -8.64
CA VAL A 233 33.63 -3.53 -8.07
C VAL A 233 34.65 -3.43 -6.94
N VAL A 234 34.24 -3.72 -5.70
CA VAL A 234 35.07 -3.54 -4.50
C VAL A 234 35.13 -4.82 -3.66
N SER A 235 36.26 -5.06 -3.00
CA SER A 235 36.37 -6.12 -2.00
C SER A 235 35.36 -5.90 -0.86
N PRO A 236 34.70 -6.95 -0.35
CA PRO A 236 33.84 -6.84 0.82
C PRO A 236 34.68 -6.53 2.07
N GLU A 237 34.20 -5.61 2.91
CA GLU A 237 34.86 -5.29 4.17
C GLU A 237 34.35 -6.22 5.29
N PRO A 238 35.24 -6.98 5.97
CA PRO A 238 34.81 -7.79 7.10
C PRO A 238 34.49 -6.90 8.30
N LEU A 239 33.26 -7.02 8.81
CA LEU A 239 32.85 -6.37 10.05
C LEU A 239 33.38 -7.13 11.27
N PRO A 240 34.06 -6.46 12.22
CA PRO A 240 34.50 -7.09 13.45
C PRO A 240 33.31 -7.42 14.37
N THR A 241 33.50 -8.38 15.26
CA THR A 241 32.57 -8.58 16.39
C THR A 241 32.74 -7.45 17.42
N TYR A 242 31.74 -7.25 18.27
CA TYR A 242 31.84 -6.29 19.37
C TYR A 242 33.07 -6.59 20.25
N GLU A 243 33.33 -7.86 20.54
CA GLU A 243 34.50 -8.27 21.34
C GLU A 243 35.82 -7.82 20.72
N GLN A 244 35.99 -8.02 19.40
CA GLN A 244 37.16 -7.57 18.66
C GLN A 244 37.27 -6.05 18.66
N LYS A 245 36.15 -5.35 18.46
CA LYS A 245 36.10 -3.88 18.43
C LYS A 245 36.42 -3.27 19.80
N ALA A 246 35.85 -3.84 20.87
CA ALA A 246 36.07 -3.43 22.25
C ALA A 246 37.52 -3.68 22.69
N ALA A 247 38.14 -4.78 22.26
CA ALA A 247 39.55 -5.06 22.52
C ALA A 247 40.50 -4.06 21.82
N ALA A 248 40.11 -3.56 20.64
CA ALA A 248 40.86 -2.56 19.89
C ALA A 248 40.60 -1.11 20.35
N ALA A 249 39.56 -0.87 21.16
CA ALA A 249 39.20 0.47 21.61
C ALA A 249 40.27 1.05 22.56
N PRO A 250 40.51 2.37 22.52
CA PRO A 250 41.43 3.02 23.46
C PRO A 250 41.02 2.77 24.91
N LYS A 251 41.94 2.26 25.74
CA LYS A 251 41.69 1.92 27.16
C LYS A 251 41.42 3.13 28.07
N LYS A 252 41.38 4.34 27.53
CA LYS A 252 41.24 5.60 28.29
C LYS A 252 39.78 6.08 28.19
N SER A 253 38.98 5.78 29.20
CA SER A 253 37.65 6.39 29.39
C SER A 253 37.86 7.81 29.94
N LEU A 254 37.86 8.83 29.07
CA LEU A 254 38.07 10.22 29.48
C LEU A 254 36.79 10.94 29.88
N VAL A 255 35.62 10.32 29.75
CA VAL A 255 34.34 10.99 30.03
C VAL A 255 34.01 10.91 31.52
N THR A 256 33.51 12.02 32.07
CA THR A 256 32.96 12.05 33.43
C THR A 256 31.76 11.07 33.50
N PRO A 257 31.71 10.10 34.43
CA PRO A 257 30.68 9.05 34.48
C PRO A 257 29.22 9.55 34.56
N ALA A 258 29.02 10.84 34.84
CA ALA A 258 27.71 11.48 34.99
C ALA A 258 27.18 12.17 33.72
N TRP A 259 27.90 12.15 32.59
CA TRP A 259 27.40 12.78 31.36
C TRP A 259 26.35 11.92 30.65
N GLY A 260 25.28 12.56 30.19
CA GLY A 260 24.28 11.97 29.32
C GLY A 260 23.53 13.05 28.53
N SER A 261 23.10 12.68 27.33
CA SER A 261 22.25 13.50 26.45
C SER A 261 21.00 12.72 26.07
N THR A 262 19.87 13.41 26.04
CA THR A 262 18.59 12.87 25.58
C THR A 262 18.17 13.62 24.33
N LEU A 263 17.79 12.88 23.29
CA LEU A 263 17.22 13.41 22.07
C LEU A 263 15.78 12.89 21.92
N GLU A 264 14.87 13.78 21.57
CA GLU A 264 13.50 13.38 21.21
C GLU A 264 13.53 12.68 19.84
N ALA A 265 12.85 11.54 19.72
CA ALA A 265 12.93 10.71 18.52
C ALA A 265 12.34 11.41 17.29
N GLU A 266 11.36 12.29 17.48
CA GLU A 266 10.79 13.13 16.41
C GLU A 266 11.75 14.21 15.89
N GLN A 267 12.88 14.48 16.58
CA GLN A 267 13.89 15.44 16.15
C GLN A 267 14.85 14.82 15.13
N VAL A 268 14.30 14.36 14.00
CA VAL A 268 15.03 13.66 12.96
C VAL A 268 15.86 14.64 12.11
N SER A 269 17.13 14.33 11.86
CA SER A 269 18.00 15.15 10.99
C SER A 269 17.93 14.77 9.51
N GLY A 270 17.54 13.54 9.19
CA GLY A 270 17.43 13.02 7.83
C GLY A 270 16.66 11.69 7.78
N LYS A 271 16.01 11.40 6.65
CA LYS A 271 15.18 10.19 6.45
C LYS A 271 15.33 9.67 5.03
N SER A 272 15.18 8.36 4.85
CA SER A 272 15.30 7.76 3.51
C SER A 272 13.98 7.71 2.71
N ASP A 273 12.85 7.92 3.38
CA ASP A 273 11.51 7.86 2.79
C ASP A 273 10.55 8.79 3.55
N PRO A 274 9.63 9.50 2.86
CA PRO A 274 8.68 10.39 3.51
C PRO A 274 7.67 9.64 4.40
N SER A 275 7.50 8.33 4.25
CA SER A 275 6.67 7.49 5.13
C SER A 275 7.27 7.37 6.53
N VAL A 276 8.57 7.59 6.73
CA VAL A 276 9.16 7.61 8.07
C VAL A 276 8.72 8.91 8.75
N GLN A 277 7.70 8.83 9.59
CA GLN A 277 6.97 10.02 10.05
C GLN A 277 6.86 10.11 11.55
N ILE A 278 6.82 11.35 12.01
CA ILE A 278 6.44 11.69 13.37
C ILE A 278 4.96 11.34 13.58
N GLN A 279 4.61 10.86 14.77
CA GLN A 279 3.26 10.45 15.13
C GLN A 279 2.79 11.20 16.36
N ALA A 280 1.52 11.57 16.36
CA ALA A 280 0.91 12.15 17.54
C ALA A 280 0.52 11.04 18.53
N SER A 281 0.96 11.16 19.77
CA SER A 281 0.50 10.31 20.87
C SER A 281 -0.50 11.05 21.73
N ASN A 282 -1.51 10.32 22.21
CA ASN A 282 -2.34 10.78 23.34
C ASN A 282 -1.82 10.24 24.68
N ASP A 283 -0.77 9.41 24.66
CA ASP A 283 -0.14 8.86 25.86
C ASP A 283 0.71 9.93 26.54
N ASN A 284 0.43 10.28 27.80
CA ASN A 284 1.26 11.25 28.53
C ASN A 284 2.57 10.64 29.05
N LEU A 285 2.84 9.35 28.76
CA LEU A 285 4.12 8.70 29.02
C LEU A 285 5.15 8.91 27.90
N ALA A 286 4.73 9.43 26.74
CA ALA A 286 5.63 9.91 25.68
C ALA A 286 6.13 11.34 25.98
N SER A 287 7.30 11.70 25.47
CA SER A 287 7.93 13.01 25.64
C SER A 287 7.92 13.80 24.33
N PRO A 288 7.47 15.06 24.32
CA PRO A 288 6.76 15.74 25.41
C PRO A 288 5.34 15.18 25.65
N PRO A 289 4.79 15.27 26.88
CA PRO A 289 3.45 14.76 27.17
C PRO A 289 2.37 15.54 26.43
N SER A 290 1.44 14.81 25.79
CA SER A 290 0.37 15.39 24.96
C SER A 290 -0.55 16.35 25.72
N ASN A 291 -0.78 16.09 27.00
CA ASN A 291 -1.67 16.85 27.88
C ASN A 291 -3.09 17.07 27.32
N GLY A 292 -3.54 16.18 26.42
CA GLY A 292 -4.86 16.26 25.78
C GLY A 292 -4.89 17.13 24.52
N ARG A 293 -3.73 17.47 23.95
CA ARG A 293 -3.56 18.14 22.65
C ARG A 293 -2.90 17.20 21.65
N ILE A 294 -3.08 17.46 20.37
CA ILE A 294 -2.31 16.78 19.32
C ILE A 294 -0.85 17.24 19.46
N THR A 295 0.01 16.30 19.84
CA THR A 295 1.46 16.53 20.01
C THR A 295 2.20 15.42 19.28
N TYR A 296 2.97 15.76 18.25
CA TYR A 296 3.85 14.88 17.51
C TYR A 296 5.14 14.61 18.30
N ASN A 297 5.05 13.63 19.20
CA ASN A 297 6.04 13.31 20.23
C ASN A 297 6.55 11.86 20.12
N MET A 298 6.44 11.27 18.94
CA MET A 298 6.92 9.93 18.64
C MET A 298 7.38 9.88 17.19
N LEU A 299 8.25 8.94 16.86
CA LEU A 299 8.61 8.61 15.48
C LEU A 299 8.21 7.16 15.15
N GLY A 300 7.73 6.93 13.94
CA GLY A 300 7.77 5.61 13.32
C GLY A 300 6.47 4.83 13.36
N GLY A 301 6.39 3.75 14.12
CA GLY A 301 5.23 2.86 14.21
C GLY A 301 4.95 2.10 12.92
N SER A 302 3.67 1.98 12.52
CA SER A 302 3.27 1.36 11.25
C SER A 302 3.83 2.07 10.02
N ARG A 303 4.13 3.37 10.15
CA ARG A 303 4.68 4.24 9.09
C ARG A 303 6.19 4.01 8.86
N TRP A 304 6.90 3.45 9.84
CA TRP A 304 8.30 3.03 9.72
C TRP A 304 8.43 1.51 9.86
N SER A 305 7.94 0.80 8.86
CA SER A 305 7.84 -0.67 8.85
C SER A 305 8.51 -1.35 7.66
N ARG A 306 8.82 -0.65 6.57
CA ARG A 306 9.43 -1.28 5.38
C ARG A 306 10.93 -1.41 5.57
N SER A 307 11.50 -2.57 5.22
CA SER A 307 12.94 -2.78 5.25
C SER A 307 13.67 -1.76 4.39
N GLY A 308 14.83 -1.30 4.87
CA GLY A 308 15.65 -0.27 4.25
C GLY A 308 15.23 1.17 4.59
N ASN A 309 13.98 1.41 5.02
CA ASN A 309 13.59 2.74 5.46
C ASN A 309 14.36 3.14 6.73
N GLU A 310 14.89 4.36 6.73
CA GLU A 310 15.86 4.87 7.69
C GLU A 310 15.44 6.22 8.27
N ALA A 311 15.81 6.43 9.54
CA ALA A 311 15.84 7.73 10.20
C ALA A 311 17.24 7.99 10.77
N GLU A 312 17.65 9.26 10.73
CA GLU A 312 18.94 9.75 11.20
C GLU A 312 18.78 10.81 12.29
N TRP A 313 19.69 10.81 13.26
CA TRP A 313 19.81 11.83 14.29
C TRP A 313 21.24 12.32 14.39
N THR A 314 21.39 13.62 14.68
CA THR A 314 22.69 14.22 14.96
C THR A 314 22.98 14.14 16.46
N LEU A 315 24.09 13.50 16.82
CA LEU A 315 24.61 13.41 18.18
C LEU A 315 25.80 14.36 18.36
N GLU A 316 25.93 14.97 19.55
CA GLU A 316 27.10 15.78 19.89
C GLU A 316 27.77 15.24 21.16
N VAL A 317 29.05 14.92 21.03
CA VAL A 317 29.85 14.24 22.03
C VAL A 317 30.91 15.22 22.57
N PRO A 318 31.00 15.42 23.90
CA PRO A 318 31.84 16.47 24.48
C PRO A 318 33.34 16.17 24.41
N GLU A 319 33.72 14.89 24.50
CA GLU A 319 35.09 14.41 24.61
C GLU A 319 35.22 13.01 24.01
N ASP A 320 36.42 12.60 23.63
CA ASP A 320 36.66 11.23 23.17
C ASP A 320 36.38 10.22 24.30
N GLY A 321 35.62 9.17 24.04
CA GLY A 321 35.39 8.15 25.06
C GLY A 321 34.35 7.11 24.73
N LEU A 322 34.03 6.30 25.73
CA LEU A 322 33.06 5.20 25.63
C LEU A 322 31.67 5.70 26.01
N TYR A 323 30.70 5.46 25.14
CA TYR A 323 29.32 5.88 25.29
C TYR A 323 28.36 4.70 25.08
N TYR A 324 27.17 4.79 25.66
CA TYR A 324 26.14 3.77 25.59
C TYR A 324 24.88 4.38 24.98
N LEU A 325 24.31 3.68 24.00
CA LEU A 325 23.05 4.07 23.36
C LEU A 325 21.89 3.30 23.98
N SER A 326 20.85 4.04 24.35
CA SER A 326 19.58 3.46 24.82
C SER A 326 18.40 4.09 24.10
N PHE A 327 17.33 3.31 23.90
CA PHE A 327 16.14 3.74 23.19
C PHE A 327 14.91 3.56 24.07
N LYS A 328 14.05 4.58 24.15
CA LYS A 328 12.68 4.43 24.64
C LYS A 328 11.77 4.16 23.46
N PHE A 329 11.14 3.00 23.44
CA PHE A 329 10.41 2.49 22.28
C PHE A 329 9.17 1.68 22.65
N MET A 330 8.33 1.44 21.65
CA MET A 330 7.22 0.50 21.72
C MET A 330 7.13 -0.31 20.43
N GLN A 331 7.08 -1.64 20.57
CA GLN A 331 6.72 -2.56 19.50
C GLN A 331 5.48 -3.31 19.96
N ASN A 332 4.30 -2.91 19.48
CA ASN A 332 3.00 -3.48 19.89
C ASN A 332 2.18 -4.03 18.71
N PHE A 333 2.80 -4.15 17.54
CA PHE A 333 2.13 -4.44 16.26
C PHE A 333 1.89 -5.94 16.04
N THR A 334 2.94 -6.75 16.18
CA THR A 334 2.88 -8.19 15.97
C THR A 334 3.31 -8.89 17.25
N ARG A 335 2.38 -9.63 17.85
CA ARG A 335 2.62 -10.38 19.09
C ARG A 335 3.68 -11.47 18.87
N ASP A 336 4.50 -11.70 19.89
CA ASP A 336 5.51 -12.77 19.94
C ASP A 336 6.57 -12.71 18.83
N VAL A 337 6.87 -11.53 18.27
CA VAL A 337 7.96 -11.36 17.29
C VAL A 337 8.85 -10.16 17.63
N TYR A 338 10.08 -10.22 17.16
CA TYR A 338 11.00 -9.08 17.18
C TYR A 338 10.88 -8.24 15.92
N THR A 339 11.06 -6.94 16.08
CA THR A 339 11.38 -6.03 14.97
C THR A 339 12.88 -5.73 15.00
N TYR A 340 13.54 -5.66 13.86
CA TYR A 340 14.99 -5.50 13.80
C TYR A 340 15.38 -4.15 13.19
N ARG A 341 16.51 -3.61 13.67
CA ARG A 341 17.14 -2.41 13.12
C ARG A 341 18.63 -2.65 12.85
N GLN A 342 19.09 -2.22 11.69
CA GLN A 342 20.51 -1.96 11.49
C GLN A 342 20.85 -0.61 12.12
N ILE A 343 21.91 -0.57 12.91
CA ILE A 343 22.35 0.64 13.62
C ILE A 343 23.71 1.07 13.06
N ARG A 344 23.77 2.27 12.51
CA ARG A 344 25.01 2.87 11.98
C ARG A 344 25.39 4.11 12.76
N LEU A 345 26.70 4.33 12.85
CA LEU A 345 27.29 5.57 13.31
C LEU A 345 28.17 6.10 12.19
N ASP A 346 27.95 7.36 11.80
CA ASP A 346 28.67 8.03 10.71
C ASP A 346 28.64 7.23 9.39
N GLY A 347 27.49 6.63 9.10
CA GLY A 347 27.26 5.84 7.88
C GLY A 347 27.83 4.43 7.91
N VAL A 348 28.49 3.98 8.98
CA VAL A 348 29.05 2.64 9.10
C VAL A 348 28.43 1.84 10.24
N VAL A 349 28.23 0.53 10.02
CA VAL A 349 27.86 -0.38 11.10
C VAL A 349 29.09 -0.57 12.01
N PRO A 350 29.03 -0.30 13.32
CA PRO A 350 30.22 -0.33 14.18
C PRO A 350 30.85 -1.72 14.35
N PHE A 351 29.99 -2.75 14.44
CA PHE A 351 30.34 -4.16 14.60
C PHE A 351 29.12 -5.02 14.25
N ARG A 352 29.37 -6.31 14.00
CA ARG A 352 28.41 -7.26 13.40
C ARG A 352 27.07 -7.35 14.13
N GLU A 353 27.08 -7.29 15.46
CA GLU A 353 25.89 -7.42 16.30
C GLU A 353 24.88 -6.27 16.11
N LEU A 354 25.27 -5.18 15.44
CA LEU A 354 24.41 -4.05 15.08
C LEU A 354 23.90 -4.09 13.63
N GLU A 355 24.23 -5.12 12.85
CA GLU A 355 23.67 -5.33 11.50
C GLU A 355 22.15 -5.58 11.55
N ALA A 356 21.67 -6.25 12.60
CA ALA A 356 20.25 -6.53 12.84
C ALA A 356 19.96 -6.68 14.34
N TYR A 357 19.86 -5.56 15.05
CA TYR A 357 19.56 -5.52 16.48
C TYR A 357 18.06 -5.74 16.75
N PRO A 358 17.65 -6.71 17.60
CA PRO A 358 16.25 -7.01 17.87
C PRO A 358 15.63 -6.07 18.92
N PHE A 359 14.37 -5.70 18.70
CA PHE A 359 13.50 -5.00 19.64
C PHE A 359 12.28 -5.87 19.99
N PRO A 360 12.10 -6.23 21.28
CA PRO A 360 11.03 -7.10 21.78
C PRO A 360 9.61 -6.53 21.67
N TYR A 361 8.62 -7.42 21.52
CA TYR A 361 7.20 -7.07 21.62
C TYR A 361 6.81 -6.70 23.06
N SER A 362 6.13 -5.57 23.20
CA SER A 362 5.46 -5.15 24.43
C SER A 362 4.31 -4.21 24.12
N ARG A 363 3.22 -4.33 24.89
CA ARG A 363 2.09 -3.39 24.86
C ARG A 363 2.38 -2.08 25.62
N SER A 364 3.56 -1.95 26.21
CA SER A 364 3.96 -0.81 27.05
C SER A 364 5.33 -0.30 26.60
N TRP A 365 5.61 0.98 26.88
CA TRP A 365 6.92 1.57 26.65
C TRP A 365 8.04 0.77 27.31
N GLN A 366 9.11 0.55 26.55
CA GLN A 366 10.32 -0.13 26.96
C GLN A 366 11.49 0.84 26.85
N ILE A 367 12.51 0.62 27.67
CA ILE A 367 13.80 1.28 27.56
C ILE A 367 14.84 0.17 27.41
N GLU A 368 15.55 0.15 26.30
CA GLU A 368 16.58 -0.85 26.01
C GLU A 368 17.91 -0.15 25.76
N THR A 369 18.93 -0.50 26.54
CA THR A 369 20.33 -0.18 26.25
C THR A 369 20.89 -1.24 25.30
N LEU A 370 21.56 -0.81 24.24
CA LEU A 370 22.22 -1.72 23.30
C LEU A 370 23.17 -2.64 24.07
N SER A 371 22.95 -3.94 23.96
CA SER A 371 23.61 -4.96 24.79
C SER A 371 23.80 -6.27 24.04
N ASP A 372 24.53 -7.22 24.61
CA ASP A 372 24.60 -8.60 24.10
C ASP A 372 23.38 -9.44 24.58
N PRO A 373 23.25 -10.72 24.15
CA PRO A 373 22.15 -11.58 24.58
C PRO A 373 22.08 -11.83 26.09
N ASP A 374 23.18 -11.64 26.82
CA ASP A 374 23.27 -11.77 28.28
C ASP A 374 22.95 -10.46 29.02
N GLY A 375 22.64 -9.39 28.27
CA GLY A 375 22.28 -8.07 28.80
C GLY A 375 23.48 -7.19 29.15
N LYS A 376 24.70 -7.55 28.74
CA LYS A 376 25.89 -6.72 28.94
C LYS A 376 25.92 -5.61 27.87
N ALA A 377 25.93 -4.36 28.33
CA ALA A 377 25.85 -3.21 27.46
C ALA A 377 27.06 -3.07 26.51
N TYR A 378 26.78 -2.64 25.28
CA TYR A 378 27.78 -2.29 24.28
C TYR A 378 28.27 -0.86 24.49
N GLY A 379 29.56 -0.72 24.80
CA GLY A 379 30.25 0.56 24.83
C GLY A 379 30.77 0.94 23.45
N LEU A 380 30.35 2.10 22.96
CA LEU A 380 30.69 2.66 21.67
C LEU A 380 31.74 3.74 21.85
N TYR A 381 32.92 3.56 21.27
CA TYR A 381 33.95 4.60 21.32
C TYR A 381 33.63 5.69 20.29
N LEU A 382 33.37 6.90 20.76
CA LEU A 382 33.09 8.08 19.94
C LEU A 382 34.16 9.13 20.16
N THR A 383 34.48 9.88 19.10
CA THR A 383 35.37 11.04 19.19
C THR A 383 34.59 12.27 19.62
N LYS A 384 35.29 13.30 20.08
CA LYS A 384 34.70 14.61 20.36
C LYS A 384 34.11 15.21 19.09
N GLY A 385 32.87 15.70 19.19
CA GLY A 385 32.21 16.46 18.15
C GLY A 385 30.92 15.81 17.66
N ARG A 386 30.60 16.08 16.40
CA ARG A 386 29.33 15.70 15.78
C ARG A 386 29.42 14.30 15.20
N HIS A 387 28.43 13.48 15.53
CA HIS A 387 28.23 12.14 14.97
C HIS A 387 26.81 12.02 14.40
N VAL A 388 26.61 11.10 13.45
CA VAL A 388 25.28 10.78 12.90
C VAL A 388 24.91 9.35 13.30
N LEU A 389 23.83 9.20 14.06
CA LEU A 389 23.21 7.92 14.34
C LEU A 389 22.14 7.65 13.29
N SER A 390 22.16 6.47 12.67
CA SER A 390 21.08 6.05 11.78
C SER A 390 20.54 4.69 12.18
N LEU A 391 19.22 4.55 12.11
CA LEU A 391 18.51 3.29 12.30
C LEU A 391 17.79 2.96 10.99
N SER A 392 18.06 1.79 10.42
CA SER A 392 17.38 1.27 9.24
C SER A 392 16.54 0.05 9.62
N ALA A 393 15.30 -0.05 9.16
CA ALA A 393 14.50 -1.28 9.30
C ALA A 393 15.12 -2.42 8.50
N VAL A 394 15.21 -3.64 9.05
CA VAL A 394 15.83 -4.78 8.35
C VAL A 394 15.03 -6.04 8.62
N ALA A 395 14.61 -6.76 7.58
CA ALA A 395 13.90 -8.04 7.72
C ALA A 395 14.79 -9.26 7.42
N ALA A 396 16.08 -9.05 7.16
CA ALA A 396 17.05 -10.10 6.85
C ALA A 396 17.04 -11.31 7.81
N PRO A 397 16.85 -11.17 9.14
CA PRO A 397 16.83 -12.33 10.05
C PRO A 397 15.75 -13.39 9.74
N THR A 398 14.67 -13.03 9.04
CA THR A 398 13.63 -13.96 8.62
C THR A 398 13.61 -14.23 7.11
N ALA A 399 14.61 -13.74 6.35
CA ALA A 399 14.63 -13.85 4.89
C ALA A 399 14.52 -15.30 4.39
N SER A 400 15.42 -16.18 4.83
CA SER A 400 15.43 -17.59 4.41
C SER A 400 14.13 -18.34 4.77
N ILE A 401 13.51 -17.98 5.90
CA ILE A 401 12.23 -18.56 6.34
C ILE A 401 11.10 -18.09 5.42
N ARG A 402 11.04 -16.79 5.11
CA ARG A 402 10.05 -16.23 4.19
C ARG A 402 10.19 -16.82 2.80
N GLU A 403 11.41 -16.89 2.27
CA GLU A 403 11.72 -17.51 0.98
C GLU A 403 11.32 -18.99 0.97
N SER A 404 11.58 -19.74 2.05
CA SER A 404 11.14 -21.13 2.14
C SER A 404 9.62 -21.25 2.15
N ILE A 405 8.89 -20.39 2.87
CA ILE A 405 7.42 -20.41 2.88
C ILE A 405 6.88 -20.08 1.47
N GLN A 406 7.50 -19.12 0.78
CA GLN A 406 7.17 -18.78 -0.62
C GLN A 406 7.34 -20.01 -1.53
N THR A 407 8.48 -20.71 -1.47
CA THR A 407 8.69 -21.92 -2.29
C THR A 407 7.74 -23.07 -1.94
N ILE A 408 7.35 -23.22 -0.66
CA ILE A 408 6.33 -24.19 -0.25
C ILE A 408 4.98 -23.85 -0.87
N ALA A 409 4.62 -22.56 -0.94
CA ALA A 409 3.42 -22.12 -1.62
C ALA A 409 3.47 -22.41 -3.13
N ASP A 410 4.62 -22.16 -3.78
CA ASP A 410 4.83 -22.48 -5.21
C ASP A 410 4.70 -23.98 -5.49
N ASP A 411 5.29 -24.84 -4.64
CA ASP A 411 5.22 -26.29 -4.74
C ASP A 411 3.79 -26.81 -4.49
N LEU A 412 3.09 -26.23 -3.51
CA LEU A 412 1.68 -26.53 -3.22
C LEU A 412 0.81 -26.20 -4.45
N GLN A 413 1.07 -25.05 -5.07
CA GLN A 413 0.40 -24.67 -6.31
C GLN A 413 0.76 -25.61 -7.47
N ALA A 414 2.00 -26.12 -7.54
CA ALA A 414 2.39 -27.12 -8.52
C ALA A 414 1.63 -28.44 -8.36
N ILE A 415 1.34 -28.87 -7.13
CA ILE A 415 0.45 -30.02 -6.88
C ILE A 415 -0.94 -29.71 -7.43
N ASN A 416 -1.51 -28.55 -7.09
CA ASN A 416 -2.83 -28.14 -7.59
C ASN A 416 -2.90 -28.14 -9.13
N ARG A 417 -1.86 -27.65 -9.82
CA ARG A 417 -1.74 -27.71 -11.28
C ARG A 417 -1.70 -29.15 -11.79
N THR A 418 -0.92 -30.02 -11.16
CA THR A 418 -0.80 -31.44 -11.54
C THR A 418 -2.14 -32.15 -11.42
N VAL A 419 -2.85 -31.95 -10.30
CA VAL A 419 -4.20 -32.49 -10.06
C VAL A 419 -5.19 -31.99 -11.10
N SER A 420 -5.18 -30.68 -11.38
CA SER A 420 -6.09 -30.08 -12.36
C SER A 420 -5.87 -30.64 -13.77
N MET A 421 -4.60 -30.85 -14.17
CA MET A 421 -4.26 -31.47 -15.45
C MET A 421 -4.66 -32.95 -15.53
N ALA A 422 -4.43 -33.71 -14.46
CA ALA A 422 -4.72 -35.13 -14.43
C ALA A 422 -6.23 -35.40 -14.43
N THR A 423 -6.99 -34.63 -13.66
CA THR A 423 -8.42 -34.87 -13.42
C THR A 423 -9.35 -34.14 -14.40
N GLY A 424 -8.87 -33.06 -15.01
CA GLY A 424 -9.70 -32.11 -15.75
C GLY A 424 -10.60 -31.24 -14.87
N VAL A 425 -10.56 -31.41 -13.54
CA VAL A 425 -11.35 -30.64 -12.58
C VAL A 425 -10.60 -29.36 -12.25
N LYS A 426 -11.16 -28.22 -12.64
CA LYS A 426 -10.56 -26.89 -12.41
C LYS A 426 -11.36 -26.02 -11.44
N ASN A 427 -12.62 -26.36 -11.21
CA ASN A 427 -13.51 -25.67 -10.27
C ASN A 427 -14.59 -26.64 -9.77
N ARG A 428 -15.33 -26.21 -8.74
CA ARG A 428 -16.36 -27.01 -8.07
C ARG A 428 -17.42 -27.61 -9.00
N ARG A 429 -17.70 -27.00 -10.16
CA ARG A 429 -18.72 -27.52 -11.10
C ARG A 429 -18.22 -28.61 -12.03
N MET A 430 -16.91 -28.68 -12.21
CA MET A 430 -16.29 -29.76 -12.99
C MET A 430 -16.09 -31.02 -12.16
N VAL A 431 -16.35 -30.97 -10.85
CA VAL A 431 -16.34 -32.13 -9.96
C VAL A 431 -17.51 -33.03 -10.32
N ASP A 432 -17.22 -34.14 -10.98
CA ASP A 432 -18.18 -35.22 -11.14
C ASP A 432 -18.36 -35.93 -9.78
N ARG A 433 -19.50 -35.66 -9.13
CA ARG A 433 -19.86 -36.21 -7.82
C ARG A 433 -20.12 -37.72 -7.85
N ASN A 434 -20.30 -38.30 -9.04
CA ASN A 434 -20.56 -39.72 -9.22
C ASN A 434 -19.30 -40.49 -9.66
N ARG A 435 -18.16 -39.81 -9.79
CA ARG A 435 -16.88 -40.42 -10.17
C ARG A 435 -16.02 -40.66 -8.93
N ASP A 436 -15.62 -41.91 -8.75
CA ASP A 436 -14.58 -42.27 -7.78
C ASP A 436 -13.22 -41.85 -8.33
N TRP A 437 -12.56 -40.93 -7.62
CA TRP A 437 -11.21 -40.49 -7.96
C TRP A 437 -10.18 -41.45 -7.37
N LYS A 438 -9.15 -41.76 -8.14
CA LYS A 438 -7.97 -42.51 -7.68
C LYS A 438 -6.74 -41.69 -7.96
N LEU A 439 -6.59 -40.58 -7.25
CA LEU A 439 -5.48 -39.67 -7.48
C LEU A 439 -4.12 -40.32 -7.25
N ASP A 440 -4.02 -41.30 -6.36
CA ASP A 440 -2.81 -42.10 -6.16
C ASP A 440 -2.38 -42.86 -7.43
N ASP A 441 -3.32 -43.33 -8.26
CA ASP A 441 -2.99 -44.00 -9.51
C ASP A 441 -2.55 -42.99 -10.60
N MET A 442 -3.08 -41.76 -10.53
CA MET A 442 -2.86 -40.71 -11.52
C MET A 442 -1.60 -39.88 -11.23
N ILE A 443 -1.27 -39.72 -9.94
CA ILE A 443 -0.16 -38.94 -9.42
C ILE A 443 0.48 -39.76 -8.28
N PRO A 444 1.33 -40.76 -8.60
CA PRO A 444 1.83 -41.72 -7.62
C PRO A 444 2.62 -41.13 -6.45
N ASP A 445 3.23 -39.96 -6.62
CA ASP A 445 4.06 -39.28 -5.63
C ASP A 445 3.29 -38.23 -4.80
N ILE A 446 1.97 -38.12 -4.97
CA ILE A 446 1.20 -37.00 -4.39
C ILE A 446 1.23 -36.98 -2.85
N ARG A 447 1.19 -38.15 -2.22
CA ARG A 447 1.26 -38.29 -0.75
C ARG A 447 2.63 -37.90 -0.23
N GLU A 448 3.69 -38.38 -0.88
CA GLU A 448 5.08 -38.06 -0.52
C GLU A 448 5.34 -36.55 -0.65
N ARG A 449 4.85 -35.94 -1.73
CA ARG A 449 4.93 -34.48 -1.95
C ARG A 449 4.19 -33.71 -0.86
N ALA A 450 2.96 -34.11 -0.52
CA ALA A 450 2.19 -33.46 0.54
C ALA A 450 2.89 -33.55 1.91
N ALA A 451 3.34 -34.75 2.28
CA ALA A 451 4.08 -34.98 3.52
C ALA A 451 5.33 -34.08 3.62
N ALA A 452 6.14 -34.04 2.56
CA ALA A 452 7.34 -33.23 2.50
C ALA A 452 7.06 -31.72 2.64
N LEU A 453 5.97 -31.21 2.05
CA LEU A 453 5.58 -29.80 2.21
C LEU A 453 5.15 -29.48 3.63
N ALA A 454 4.35 -30.37 4.26
CA ALA A 454 3.95 -30.20 5.65
C ALA A 454 5.16 -30.22 6.61
N ASP A 455 6.11 -31.13 6.39
CA ASP A 455 7.35 -31.21 7.19
C ASP A 455 8.24 -29.97 7.02
N ARG A 456 8.43 -29.50 5.77
CA ARG A 456 9.19 -28.27 5.50
C ARG A 456 8.55 -27.05 6.15
N LEU A 457 7.23 -26.92 6.10
CA LEU A 457 6.50 -25.81 6.72
C LEU A 457 6.58 -25.88 8.25
N GLN A 458 6.47 -27.07 8.82
CA GLN A 458 6.64 -27.30 10.26
C GLN A 458 8.06 -26.94 10.73
N SER A 459 9.08 -27.30 9.94
CA SER A 459 10.49 -26.92 10.19
C SER A 459 10.66 -25.40 10.23
N GLN A 460 10.04 -24.67 9.29
CA GLN A 460 10.09 -23.20 9.28
C GLN A 460 9.42 -22.58 10.54
N ILE A 461 8.29 -23.14 11.01
CA ILE A 461 7.68 -22.71 12.27
C ILE A 461 8.64 -22.95 13.45
N SER A 462 9.32 -24.10 13.49
CA SER A 462 10.29 -24.40 14.54
C SER A 462 11.49 -23.46 14.54
N LYS A 463 12.02 -23.09 13.36
CA LYS A 463 13.06 -22.06 13.23
C LYS A 463 12.61 -20.70 13.78
N LEU A 464 11.36 -20.29 13.51
CA LEU A 464 10.79 -19.06 14.08
C LEU A 464 10.60 -19.15 15.59
N GLN A 465 10.26 -20.32 16.14
CA GLN A 465 10.17 -20.52 17.59
C GLN A 465 11.55 -20.43 18.26
N THR A 466 12.62 -20.84 17.59
CA THR A 466 13.99 -20.57 18.03
C THR A 466 14.32 -19.08 17.94
N LEU A 467 13.82 -18.38 16.92
CA LEU A 467 14.08 -16.96 16.70
C LEU A 467 13.38 -16.04 17.72
N TYR A 468 12.12 -16.32 18.02
CA TYR A 468 11.23 -15.43 18.77
C TYR A 468 10.73 -16.00 20.11
N GLY A 469 10.92 -17.30 20.36
CA GLY A 469 10.39 -18.01 21.52
C GLY A 469 9.19 -18.92 21.20
N SER A 470 8.81 -19.77 22.15
CA SER A 470 7.98 -20.95 21.91
C SER A 470 6.47 -20.70 21.72
N SER A 471 5.92 -19.58 22.19
CA SER A 471 4.47 -19.33 22.17
C SER A 471 3.89 -18.95 20.80
N LEU A 472 4.73 -18.54 19.84
CA LEU A 472 4.43 -17.98 18.50
C LEU A 472 2.99 -18.20 18.00
N GLN A 473 2.04 -17.41 18.53
CA GLN A 473 0.61 -17.52 18.19
C GLN A 473 0.32 -17.00 16.78
N SER A 474 1.16 -16.07 16.31
CA SER A 474 1.09 -15.52 14.95
C SER A 474 1.18 -16.61 13.85
N ALA A 475 1.75 -17.78 14.15
CA ALA A 475 1.88 -18.90 13.21
C ALA A 475 0.66 -19.83 13.13
N ASP A 476 -0.45 -19.56 13.83
CA ASP A 476 -1.64 -20.45 13.83
C ASP A 476 -2.26 -20.63 12.44
N GLY A 477 -2.18 -19.60 11.58
CA GLY A 477 -2.57 -19.70 10.18
C GLY A 477 -1.77 -20.77 9.43
N LEU A 478 -0.45 -20.81 9.62
CA LEU A 478 0.42 -21.84 9.03
C LEU A 478 0.15 -23.22 9.60
N ARG A 479 -0.13 -23.35 10.91
CA ARG A 479 -0.52 -24.62 11.52
C ARG A 479 -1.82 -25.17 10.91
N ALA A 480 -2.77 -24.29 10.59
CA ALA A 480 -3.96 -24.70 9.85
C ALA A 480 -3.61 -25.21 8.44
N VAL A 481 -2.71 -24.53 7.71
CA VAL A 481 -2.21 -25.00 6.41
C VAL A 481 -1.54 -26.37 6.52
N ILE A 482 -0.71 -26.60 7.54
CA ILE A 482 -0.08 -27.91 7.77
C ILE A 482 -1.15 -29.00 7.95
N ARG A 483 -2.19 -28.76 8.76
CA ARG A 483 -3.28 -29.74 8.92
C ARG A 483 -3.98 -30.03 7.60
N ASP A 484 -4.27 -28.99 6.82
CA ASP A 484 -4.93 -29.15 5.53
C ASP A 484 -4.02 -29.97 4.58
N ILE A 485 -2.70 -29.73 4.57
CA ILE A 485 -1.74 -30.52 3.76
C ILE A 485 -1.64 -31.97 4.25
N ARG A 486 -1.68 -32.23 5.56
CA ARG A 486 -1.69 -33.60 6.10
C ARG A 486 -2.96 -34.35 5.76
N GLU A 487 -4.10 -33.68 5.65
CA GLU A 487 -5.32 -34.30 5.14
C GLU A 487 -5.13 -34.79 3.68
N ILE A 488 -4.34 -34.07 2.86
CA ILE A 488 -3.99 -34.48 1.48
C ILE A 488 -3.14 -35.77 1.50
N GLU A 489 -2.19 -35.85 2.43
CA GLU A 489 -1.35 -37.03 2.61
C GLU A 489 -2.21 -38.26 2.99
N GLU A 490 -3.23 -38.07 3.83
CA GLU A 490 -4.15 -39.13 4.27
C GLU A 490 -5.15 -39.54 3.16
N ASP A 491 -5.74 -38.58 2.46
CA ASP A 491 -6.66 -38.80 1.34
C ASP A 491 -6.43 -37.79 0.20
N PRO A 492 -5.63 -38.14 -0.82
CA PRO A 492 -5.40 -37.26 -1.96
C PRO A 492 -6.67 -36.90 -2.73
N ASN A 493 -7.74 -37.70 -2.65
CA ASN A 493 -8.98 -37.39 -3.36
C ASN A 493 -9.70 -36.16 -2.80
N ILE A 494 -9.33 -35.68 -1.60
CA ILE A 494 -9.79 -34.37 -1.12
C ILE A 494 -9.37 -33.24 -2.05
N LEU A 495 -8.30 -33.41 -2.84
CA LEU A 495 -7.86 -32.38 -3.79
C LEU A 495 -8.84 -32.15 -4.93
N VAL A 496 -9.73 -33.12 -5.18
CA VAL A 496 -10.81 -33.01 -6.15
C VAL A 496 -12.14 -32.73 -5.47
N THR A 497 -12.38 -33.36 -4.32
CA THR A 497 -13.68 -33.34 -3.64
C THR A 497 -13.87 -32.14 -2.70
N ARG A 498 -12.78 -31.60 -2.13
CA ARG A 498 -12.74 -30.29 -1.46
C ARG A 498 -12.19 -29.26 -2.47
N PRO A 499 -12.92 -28.17 -2.72
CA PRO A 499 -12.78 -27.47 -3.98
C PRO A 499 -11.54 -26.53 -3.99
N PRO A 500 -11.12 -26.03 -5.18
CA PRO A 500 -9.95 -25.16 -5.37
C PRO A 500 -9.85 -23.94 -4.43
N GLU A 501 -10.97 -23.49 -3.87
CA GLU A 501 -11.03 -22.37 -2.92
C GLU A 501 -10.31 -22.68 -1.58
N MET A 502 -10.19 -23.96 -1.19
CA MET A 502 -9.36 -24.37 -0.05
C MET A 502 -7.88 -24.04 -0.29
N TRP A 503 -7.40 -24.20 -1.52
CA TRP A 503 -6.01 -23.91 -1.90
C TRP A 503 -5.74 -22.42 -1.87
N ALA A 504 -6.62 -21.61 -2.47
CA ALA A 504 -6.52 -20.16 -2.43
C ALA A 504 -6.44 -19.66 -0.98
N GLY A 505 -7.30 -20.17 -0.09
CA GLY A 505 -7.28 -19.81 1.33
C GLY A 505 -5.97 -20.20 2.05
N ASN A 506 -5.28 -21.26 1.63
CA ASN A 506 -4.00 -21.66 2.22
C ASN A 506 -2.82 -20.87 1.67
N LEU A 507 -2.82 -20.56 0.37
CA LEU A 507 -1.88 -19.63 -0.25
C LEU A 507 -2.00 -18.23 0.38
N ASP A 508 -3.22 -17.76 0.63
CA ASP A 508 -3.50 -16.49 1.29
C ASP A 508 -2.92 -16.44 2.71
N LYS A 509 -3.12 -17.50 3.51
CA LYS A 509 -2.56 -17.58 4.88
C LYS A 509 -1.04 -17.55 4.87
N MET A 510 -0.39 -18.27 3.94
CA MET A 510 1.07 -18.27 3.81
C MET A 510 1.60 -16.90 3.38
N SER A 511 0.99 -16.29 2.35
CA SER A 511 1.38 -14.99 1.82
C SER A 511 1.21 -13.87 2.86
N ALA A 512 0.07 -13.85 3.56
CA ALA A 512 -0.18 -12.89 4.65
C ALA A 512 0.81 -13.03 5.80
N PHE A 513 1.27 -14.26 6.10
CA PHE A 513 2.28 -14.49 7.12
C PHE A 513 3.66 -14.04 6.68
N VAL A 514 4.07 -14.32 5.43
CA VAL A 514 5.31 -13.79 4.84
C VAL A 514 5.33 -12.26 4.91
N ASP A 515 4.22 -11.61 4.55
CA ASP A 515 4.06 -10.15 4.65
C ASP A 515 4.23 -9.62 6.08
N SER A 516 3.71 -10.36 7.05
CA SER A 516 3.84 -9.98 8.46
C SER A 516 5.28 -10.01 8.96
N LEU A 517 6.10 -10.95 8.45
CA LEU A 517 7.51 -11.09 8.79
C LEU A 517 8.39 -10.07 8.06
N ALA A 518 7.99 -9.62 6.87
CA ALA A 518 8.71 -8.58 6.13
C ALA A 518 8.53 -7.19 6.77
N LYS A 519 7.41 -6.94 7.46
CA LYS A 519 7.13 -5.68 8.15
C LYS A 519 7.87 -5.59 9.49
N GLN A 520 8.62 -4.51 9.66
CA GLN A 520 9.47 -4.22 10.81
C GLN A 520 9.02 -2.91 11.51
N PRO A 521 7.79 -2.78 12.02
CA PRO A 521 7.32 -1.54 12.66
C PRO A 521 8.01 -1.32 14.03
N LEU A 522 8.37 -0.08 14.34
CA LEU A 522 8.92 0.33 15.64
C LEU A 522 8.52 1.78 15.93
N THR A 523 7.92 2.04 17.09
CA THR A 523 7.68 3.40 17.58
C THR A 523 8.81 3.81 18.50
N LEU A 524 9.46 4.95 18.25
CA LEU A 524 10.47 5.55 19.12
C LEU A 524 9.92 6.81 19.79
N ASP A 525 10.32 7.03 21.04
CA ASP A 525 10.01 8.24 21.83
C ASP A 525 11.28 9.03 22.08
N GLN A 526 12.31 8.39 22.66
CA GLN A 526 13.56 9.07 23.03
C GLN A 526 14.79 8.22 22.74
N ILE A 527 15.90 8.89 22.50
CA ILE A 527 17.24 8.31 22.33
C ILE A 527 18.14 8.88 23.43
N TYR A 528 18.80 8.02 24.19
CA TYR A 528 19.75 8.40 25.22
C TYR A 528 21.16 8.01 24.79
N LEU A 529 22.09 8.95 24.92
CA LEU A 529 23.52 8.72 24.79
C LEU A 529 24.20 9.06 26.12
N THR A 530 24.77 8.07 26.79
CA THR A 530 25.30 8.21 28.16
C THR A 530 26.73 7.73 28.28
N ALA A 531 27.49 8.27 29.24
CA ALA A 531 28.85 7.82 29.56
C ALA A 531 28.88 6.56 30.47
N SER A 532 27.71 6.09 30.90
CA SER A 532 27.49 4.92 31.75
C SER A 532 26.34 4.10 31.15
N PRO A 533 26.31 2.76 31.31
CA PRO A 533 25.20 1.93 30.84
C PRO A 533 23.88 2.18 31.59
N GLU A 534 23.90 2.94 32.69
CA GLU A 534 22.68 3.34 33.40
C GLU A 534 21.89 4.40 32.62
N VAL A 535 20.60 4.16 32.42
CA VAL A 535 19.69 5.09 31.74
C VAL A 535 19.13 6.10 32.74
N PRO A 536 19.01 7.41 32.40
CA PRO A 536 18.50 8.43 33.30
C PRO A 536 17.04 8.25 33.72
N GLU A 537 16.24 7.49 32.97
CA GLU A 537 14.81 7.29 33.23
C GLU A 537 14.47 5.80 33.42
N LYS A 538 13.50 5.51 34.31
CA LYS A 538 12.95 4.17 34.47
C LYS A 538 11.67 4.03 33.64
N PRO A 539 11.37 2.83 33.09
CA PRO A 539 10.11 2.60 32.41
C PRO A 539 8.92 2.99 33.32
N PRO A 540 7.85 3.57 32.75
CA PRO A 540 6.72 4.02 33.54
C PRO A 540 6.07 2.86 34.31
N GLY A 541 5.92 3.05 35.62
CA GLY A 541 5.34 2.02 36.50
C GLY A 541 3.85 1.78 36.22
N ARG A 542 3.33 0.60 36.61
CA ARG A 542 1.92 0.22 36.42
C ARG A 542 0.90 1.26 36.94
N LEU A 543 1.24 1.99 38.01
CA LEU A 543 0.39 3.04 38.57
C LEU A 543 0.31 4.28 37.65
N ALA A 544 1.42 4.67 37.02
CA ALA A 544 1.46 5.79 36.08
C ALA A 544 0.61 5.49 34.83
N VAL A 545 0.73 4.26 34.30
CA VAL A 545 -0.11 3.78 33.18
C VAL A 545 -1.61 3.82 33.53
N LEU A 546 -1.98 3.40 34.75
CA LEU A 546 -3.37 3.46 35.21
C LEU A 546 -3.88 4.90 35.35
N GLN A 547 -3.07 5.78 35.94
CA GLN A 547 -3.41 7.20 36.09
C GLN A 547 -3.63 7.85 34.73
N ASP A 548 -2.74 7.63 33.76
CA ASP A 548 -2.88 8.13 32.40
C ASP A 548 -4.17 7.63 31.72
N THR A 549 -4.44 6.33 31.82
CA THR A 549 -5.65 5.70 31.27
C THR A 549 -6.93 6.35 31.82
N VAL A 550 -6.98 6.61 33.12
CA VAL A 550 -8.13 7.24 33.78
C VAL A 550 -8.28 8.70 33.33
N VAL A 551 -7.19 9.46 33.28
CA VAL A 551 -7.20 10.86 32.81
C VAL A 551 -7.71 10.94 31.37
N ASN A 552 -7.17 10.10 30.48
CA ASN A 552 -7.56 10.05 29.08
C ASN A 552 -9.03 9.63 28.90
N PHE A 553 -9.53 8.66 29.68
CA PHE A 553 -10.95 8.29 29.67
C PHE A 553 -11.88 9.47 30.03
N PHE A 554 -11.58 10.25 31.07
CA PHE A 554 -12.42 11.39 31.41
C PHE A 554 -12.31 12.54 30.39
N ARG A 555 -11.20 12.65 29.66
CA ARG A 555 -11.04 13.62 28.57
C ARG A 555 -11.97 13.31 27.38
N THR A 556 -12.25 12.04 27.07
CA THR A 556 -13.14 11.69 25.94
C THR A 556 -14.58 12.17 26.11
N PHE A 557 -15.01 12.58 27.31
CA PHE A 557 -16.35 13.09 27.58
C PHE A 557 -16.46 14.63 27.52
N ARG A 558 -15.38 15.34 27.17
CA ARG A 558 -15.43 16.80 26.97
C ARG A 558 -15.87 17.14 25.53
N PRO A 559 -16.71 18.16 25.31
CA PRO A 559 -17.21 18.54 23.98
C PRO A 559 -16.10 18.80 22.94
N ASP A 560 -14.98 19.39 23.38
CA ASP A 560 -13.82 19.74 22.54
C ASP A 560 -13.09 18.50 21.98
N TYR A 561 -13.38 17.30 22.49
CA TYR A 561 -12.78 16.05 22.02
C TYR A 561 -13.41 15.54 20.70
N HIS A 562 -14.62 16.01 20.36
CA HIS A 562 -15.41 15.45 19.25
C HIS A 562 -15.46 16.31 17.99
N TYR A 563 -15.08 17.59 18.07
CA TYR A 563 -15.17 18.53 16.95
C TYR A 563 -13.85 19.27 16.77
N SER A 564 -13.04 18.79 15.84
CA SER A 564 -11.85 19.48 15.37
C SER A 564 -12.20 20.41 14.22
N GLY A 565 -12.98 21.42 14.56
CA GLY A 565 -13.56 22.36 13.64
C GLY A 565 -13.39 23.76 14.15
N ARG A 566 -12.91 24.67 13.30
CA ARG A 566 -13.04 26.10 13.57
C ARG A 566 -14.52 26.42 13.67
N ASN A 567 -14.89 27.24 14.65
CA ASN A 567 -16.26 27.72 14.84
C ASN A 567 -16.28 29.25 14.67
N ASP A 568 -15.80 29.74 13.52
CA ASP A 568 -15.99 31.15 13.16
C ASP A 568 -17.44 31.32 12.65
N PRO A 569 -18.30 32.09 13.33
CA PRO A 569 -19.70 32.27 12.94
C PRO A 569 -19.86 33.02 11.62
N ASP A 570 -18.83 33.71 11.13
CA ASP A 570 -18.84 34.45 9.86
C ASP A 570 -18.25 33.64 8.69
N ALA A 571 -17.89 32.37 8.92
CA ALA A 571 -17.32 31.48 7.91
C ALA A 571 -18.37 30.47 7.39
N ILE A 572 -18.23 30.07 6.11
CA ILE A 572 -19.05 29.00 5.55
C ILE A 572 -18.66 27.64 6.17
N ASP A 573 -19.65 26.80 6.46
CA ASP A 573 -19.45 25.48 7.07
C ASP A 573 -19.34 24.38 6.01
N ILE A 574 -18.23 23.64 6.05
CA ILE A 574 -17.84 22.64 5.06
C ILE A 574 -17.63 21.30 5.75
N TRP A 575 -18.41 20.28 5.42
CA TRP A 575 -18.24 18.95 6.02
C TRP A 575 -17.54 17.99 5.06
N VAL A 576 -16.47 17.31 5.52
CA VAL A 576 -15.60 16.50 4.66
C VAL A 576 -15.54 15.06 5.14
N ASN A 577 -15.88 14.12 4.25
CA ASN A 577 -15.73 12.69 4.50
C ASN A 577 -14.32 12.17 4.15
N ARG A 578 -13.29 12.63 4.86
CA ARG A 578 -11.91 12.12 4.73
C ARG A 578 -11.21 12.05 6.08
N GLY A 579 -10.00 11.49 6.12
CA GLY A 579 -9.20 11.47 7.34
C GLY A 579 -8.84 12.88 7.83
N ARG A 580 -8.59 13.02 9.13
CA ARG A 580 -8.22 14.30 9.77
C ARG A 580 -7.09 15.04 9.06
N ASP A 581 -6.05 14.32 8.64
CA ASP A 581 -4.89 14.92 7.97
C ASP A 581 -5.27 15.63 6.66
N TYR A 582 -6.23 15.05 5.91
CA TYR A 582 -6.76 15.68 4.69
C TYR A 582 -7.53 16.96 5.04
N VAL A 583 -8.41 16.91 6.05
CA VAL A 583 -9.22 18.07 6.48
C VAL A 583 -8.33 19.23 6.96
N ASN A 584 -7.30 18.92 7.77
CA ASN A 584 -6.37 19.93 8.26
C ASN A 584 -5.59 20.59 7.12
N LEU A 585 -5.10 19.79 6.15
CA LEU A 585 -4.40 20.32 4.98
C LEU A 585 -5.33 21.16 4.11
N MET A 586 -6.59 20.75 3.92
CA MET A 586 -7.59 21.55 3.20
C MET A 586 -7.81 22.91 3.87
N GLN A 587 -7.91 22.94 5.21
CA GLN A 587 -8.07 24.19 5.96
C GLN A 587 -6.83 25.08 5.79
N GLN A 588 -5.63 24.51 5.89
CA GLN A 588 -4.39 25.24 5.70
C GLN A 588 -4.32 25.87 4.30
N LEU A 589 -4.58 25.10 3.24
CA LEU A 589 -4.58 25.63 1.86
C LEU A 589 -5.63 26.72 1.66
N ALA A 590 -6.79 26.59 2.31
CA ALA A 590 -7.83 27.60 2.24
C ALA A 590 -7.39 28.89 2.94
N ASP A 591 -6.79 28.79 4.12
CA ASP A 591 -6.25 29.95 4.86
C ASP A 591 -5.10 30.63 4.12
N GLU A 592 -4.26 29.88 3.41
CA GLU A 592 -3.10 30.41 2.67
C GLU A 592 -3.47 31.05 1.33
N SER A 593 -4.49 30.55 0.63
CA SER A 593 -4.78 30.94 -0.74
C SER A 593 -6.22 31.37 -0.99
N PHE A 594 -7.20 30.59 -0.53
CA PHE A 594 -8.61 30.89 -0.79
C PHE A 594 -9.09 32.14 -0.06
N THR A 595 -8.93 32.17 1.27
CA THR A 595 -9.40 33.27 2.13
C THR A 595 -8.72 34.60 1.75
N PRO A 596 -7.39 34.66 1.51
CA PRO A 596 -6.75 35.91 1.08
C PRO A 596 -7.18 36.40 -0.30
N GLN A 597 -7.49 35.50 -1.24
CA GLN A 597 -7.88 35.87 -2.61
C GLN A 597 -9.36 36.28 -2.72
N THR A 598 -10.23 35.66 -1.93
CA THR A 598 -11.69 35.82 -2.05
C THR A 598 -12.31 36.66 -0.93
N GLY A 599 -11.62 36.77 0.22
CA GLY A 599 -12.17 37.33 1.45
C GLY A 599 -13.18 36.41 2.17
N VAL A 600 -13.48 35.24 1.63
CA VAL A 600 -14.42 34.27 2.22
C VAL A 600 -13.69 33.41 3.23
N LYS A 601 -14.17 33.41 4.48
CA LYS A 601 -13.67 32.53 5.53
C LYS A 601 -14.36 31.17 5.47
N VAL A 602 -13.64 30.11 5.85
CA VAL A 602 -14.17 28.73 5.80
C VAL A 602 -13.89 27.97 7.09
N ASN A 603 -14.88 27.19 7.53
CA ASN A 603 -14.75 26.19 8.59
C ASN A 603 -14.79 24.80 7.94
N ILE A 604 -13.64 24.12 7.84
CA ILE A 604 -13.58 22.77 7.28
C ILE A 604 -13.62 21.73 8.40
N ASN A 605 -14.72 20.99 8.44
CA ASN A 605 -15.10 20.09 9.51
C ASN A 605 -15.05 18.62 9.07
N LEU A 606 -14.42 17.79 9.90
CA LEU A 606 -14.37 16.34 9.69
C LEU A 606 -15.77 15.71 9.87
N MET A 607 -16.26 15.00 8.86
CA MET A 607 -17.50 14.23 8.89
C MET A 607 -17.22 12.76 8.59
N PRO A 608 -16.94 11.90 9.60
CA PRO A 608 -16.56 10.51 9.38
C PRO A 608 -17.67 9.65 8.76
N ASN A 609 -18.94 10.00 9.01
CA ASN A 609 -20.10 9.22 8.56
C ASN A 609 -21.03 10.09 7.69
N PRO A 610 -21.14 9.84 6.38
CA PRO A 610 -22.03 10.59 5.49
C PRO A 610 -23.51 10.49 5.86
N GLY A 611 -23.92 9.43 6.58
CA GLY A 611 -25.30 9.28 7.07
C GLY A 611 -25.75 10.40 8.00
N GLN A 612 -24.82 11.16 8.58
CA GLN A 612 -25.15 12.37 9.35
C GLN A 612 -25.78 13.46 8.50
N LEU A 613 -25.49 13.53 7.19
CA LEU A 613 -26.10 14.50 6.28
C LEU A 613 -27.62 14.29 6.12
N ILE A 614 -28.08 13.03 6.21
CA ILE A 614 -29.51 12.73 6.15
C ILE A 614 -30.22 13.25 7.40
N LEU A 615 -29.59 13.06 8.58
CA LEU A 615 -30.11 13.55 9.85
C LEU A 615 -30.08 15.08 9.94
N SER A 616 -29.00 15.71 9.45
CA SER A 616 -28.88 17.17 9.41
C SER A 616 -29.89 17.79 8.46
N ASN A 617 -30.08 17.21 7.27
CA ASN A 617 -31.11 17.62 6.31
C ASN A 617 -32.53 17.47 6.84
N SER A 618 -32.79 16.43 7.64
CA SER A 618 -34.10 16.26 8.28
C SER A 618 -34.35 17.24 9.43
N SER A 619 -33.28 17.80 10.00
CA SER A 619 -33.35 18.75 11.14
C SER A 619 -33.12 20.21 10.73
N GLY A 620 -32.88 20.49 9.44
CA GLY A 620 -32.59 21.82 8.90
C GLY A 620 -31.29 22.43 9.43
N ARG A 621 -30.27 21.59 9.65
CA ARG A 621 -28.95 21.96 10.16
C ARG A 621 -27.84 21.46 9.23
N GLU A 622 -28.07 21.56 7.93
CA GLU A 622 -27.09 21.17 6.92
C GLU A 622 -25.87 22.11 6.94
N PRO A 623 -24.67 21.63 6.59
CA PRO A 623 -23.55 22.51 6.25
C PRO A 623 -23.84 23.27 4.96
N ASP A 624 -23.05 24.30 4.65
CA ASP A 624 -23.17 25.02 3.38
C ASP A 624 -22.78 24.13 2.19
N LEU A 625 -21.70 23.35 2.35
CA LEU A 625 -21.27 22.35 1.37
C LEU A 625 -20.67 21.10 2.04
N ALA A 626 -20.64 19.99 1.29
CA ALA A 626 -20.03 18.75 1.75
C ALA A 626 -19.16 18.10 0.66
N LEU A 627 -18.04 17.49 1.07
CA LEU A 627 -16.99 16.95 0.20
C LEU A 627 -16.62 15.50 0.56
N GLY A 628 -15.89 14.82 -0.33
CA GLY A 628 -15.50 13.41 -0.16
C GLY A 628 -16.67 12.43 -0.24
N LEU A 629 -17.79 12.83 -0.86
CA LEU A 629 -19.02 12.03 -0.84
C LEU A 629 -19.03 10.97 -1.94
N PRO A 630 -19.45 9.72 -1.65
CA PRO A 630 -19.63 8.69 -2.67
C PRO A 630 -20.62 9.10 -3.76
N GLU A 631 -20.41 8.61 -4.97
CA GLU A 631 -21.10 9.04 -6.21
C GLU A 631 -22.63 9.02 -6.18
N GLY A 632 -23.26 8.10 -5.44
CA GLY A 632 -24.72 8.04 -5.31
C GLY A 632 -25.32 9.12 -4.40
N THR A 633 -24.52 9.68 -3.49
CA THR A 633 -25.00 10.62 -2.45
C THR A 633 -25.60 11.89 -3.05
N PRO A 634 -24.96 12.60 -4.00
CA PRO A 634 -25.56 13.79 -4.59
C PRO A 634 -26.90 13.54 -5.27
N SER A 635 -27.04 12.42 -5.98
CA SER A 635 -28.29 12.07 -6.66
C SER A 635 -29.45 11.87 -5.67
N ASP A 636 -29.21 11.19 -4.55
CA ASP A 636 -30.23 10.98 -3.52
C ASP A 636 -30.75 12.30 -2.91
N PHE A 637 -29.87 13.28 -2.71
CA PHE A 637 -30.25 14.60 -2.20
C PHE A 637 -30.85 15.51 -3.29
N ALA A 638 -30.40 15.39 -4.54
CA ALA A 638 -30.98 16.09 -5.69
C ALA A 638 -32.44 15.67 -5.92
N MET A 639 -32.74 14.36 -5.85
CA MET A 639 -34.10 13.83 -5.93
C MET A 639 -35.03 14.40 -4.85
N ARG A 640 -34.47 14.75 -3.69
CA ARG A 640 -35.19 15.36 -2.55
C ARG A 640 -35.24 16.89 -2.61
N ASN A 641 -34.73 17.50 -3.69
CA ASN A 641 -34.66 18.94 -3.89
C ASN A 641 -33.87 19.66 -2.78
N SER A 642 -32.87 18.98 -2.21
CA SER A 642 -32.03 19.47 -1.11
C SER A 642 -30.72 20.11 -1.56
N LEU A 643 -30.37 20.05 -2.85
CA LEU A 643 -29.11 20.58 -3.39
C LEU A 643 -29.33 21.76 -4.34
N VAL A 644 -28.28 22.56 -4.49
CA VAL A 644 -28.19 23.60 -5.53
C VAL A 644 -27.86 22.94 -6.87
N ASP A 645 -28.56 23.35 -7.93
CA ASP A 645 -28.19 23.00 -9.31
C ASP A 645 -27.02 23.88 -9.76
N LEU A 646 -25.82 23.29 -9.79
CA LEU A 646 -24.57 23.94 -10.14
C LEU A 646 -24.55 24.42 -11.59
N SER A 647 -25.35 23.80 -12.48
CA SER A 647 -25.41 24.20 -13.89
C SER A 647 -26.00 25.60 -14.11
N THR A 648 -26.66 26.16 -13.09
CA THR A 648 -27.24 27.50 -13.12
C THR A 648 -26.22 28.62 -12.92
N PHE A 649 -25.02 28.33 -12.41
CA PHE A 649 -23.96 29.32 -12.26
C PHE A 649 -23.36 29.71 -13.62
N LYS A 650 -23.12 31.01 -13.82
CA LYS A 650 -22.70 31.58 -15.12
C LYS A 650 -21.40 30.96 -15.67
N ASP A 651 -20.47 30.62 -14.79
CA ASP A 651 -19.14 30.09 -15.09
C ASP A 651 -19.06 28.56 -15.04
N TYR A 652 -20.18 27.86 -14.79
CA TYR A 652 -20.22 26.39 -14.69
C TYR A 652 -19.54 25.69 -15.86
N LYS A 653 -19.83 26.10 -17.10
CA LYS A 653 -19.26 25.50 -18.31
C LYS A 653 -17.75 25.63 -18.39
N ASP A 654 -17.16 26.65 -17.77
CA ASP A 654 -15.70 26.83 -17.72
C ASP A 654 -15.10 25.96 -16.61
N VAL A 655 -15.78 25.87 -15.47
CA VAL A 655 -15.36 25.05 -14.31
C VAL A 655 -15.32 23.57 -14.66
N VAL A 656 -16.26 23.07 -15.47
CA VAL A 656 -16.33 21.63 -15.74
C VAL A 656 -15.42 21.12 -16.86
N LYS A 657 -14.78 22.01 -17.64
CA LYS A 657 -13.88 21.62 -18.76
C LYS A 657 -12.78 20.63 -18.37
N PRO A 658 -12.14 20.74 -17.19
CA PRO A 658 -11.07 19.81 -16.81
C PRO A 658 -11.55 18.41 -16.40
N PHE A 659 -12.86 18.17 -16.31
CA PHE A 659 -13.41 16.85 -16.00
C PHE A 659 -13.84 16.12 -17.26
N HIS A 660 -13.68 14.81 -17.25
CA HIS A 660 -14.22 13.95 -18.30
C HIS A 660 -15.77 13.96 -18.22
N PRO A 661 -16.52 14.14 -19.33
CA PRO A 661 -17.99 14.19 -19.32
C PRO A 661 -18.64 12.98 -18.63
N GLY A 662 -18.08 11.79 -18.84
CA GLY A 662 -18.51 10.54 -18.20
C GLY A 662 -18.41 10.52 -16.67
N THR A 663 -17.55 11.33 -16.04
CA THR A 663 -17.49 11.46 -14.57
C THR A 663 -18.58 12.37 -14.01
N LEU A 664 -19.22 13.19 -14.86
CA LEU A 664 -20.34 14.05 -14.47
C LEU A 664 -21.68 13.32 -14.50
N ILE A 665 -21.79 12.22 -15.25
CA ILE A 665 -23.02 11.43 -15.42
C ILE A 665 -23.71 11.10 -14.09
N PRO A 666 -23.02 10.58 -13.04
CA PRO A 666 -23.67 10.23 -11.78
C PRO A 666 -24.20 11.43 -10.98
N PHE A 667 -23.74 12.64 -11.31
CA PHE A 667 -24.09 13.89 -10.63
C PHE A 667 -25.15 14.71 -11.36
N GLN A 668 -25.61 14.23 -12.51
CA GLN A 668 -26.65 14.84 -13.32
C GLN A 668 -28.01 14.21 -12.99
N TYR A 669 -29.01 15.07 -12.80
CA TYR A 669 -30.37 14.65 -12.52
C TYR A 669 -31.36 15.66 -13.09
N ASP A 670 -32.38 15.19 -13.83
CA ASP A 670 -33.46 16.03 -14.38
C ASP A 670 -32.97 17.29 -15.14
N GLY A 671 -31.85 17.17 -15.87
CA GLY A 671 -31.24 18.25 -16.65
C GLY A 671 -30.31 19.21 -15.87
N GLY A 672 -30.24 19.08 -14.54
CA GLY A 672 -29.30 19.83 -13.68
C GLY A 672 -28.06 19.02 -13.31
N THR A 673 -27.04 19.69 -12.76
CA THR A 673 -25.83 19.06 -12.19
C THR A 673 -25.68 19.44 -10.72
N TYR A 674 -25.59 18.47 -9.82
CA TYR A 674 -25.72 18.71 -8.37
C TYR A 674 -24.44 18.48 -7.56
N ALA A 675 -23.36 18.07 -8.23
CA ALA A 675 -22.04 17.94 -7.62
C ALA A 675 -20.92 18.08 -8.65
N LEU A 676 -19.72 18.36 -8.17
CA LEU A 676 -18.48 18.24 -8.96
C LEU A 676 -17.70 16.98 -8.55
N PRO A 677 -17.07 16.26 -9.49
CA PRO A 677 -16.17 15.15 -9.19
C PRO A 677 -14.94 15.66 -8.41
N GLU A 678 -14.53 14.92 -7.38
CA GLU A 678 -13.35 15.22 -6.58
C GLU A 678 -12.22 14.21 -6.86
N THR A 679 -12.50 12.91 -6.70
CA THR A 679 -11.55 11.83 -7.05
C THR A 679 -12.21 10.81 -7.97
N VAL A 680 -11.39 10.12 -8.77
CA VAL A 680 -11.81 9.04 -9.66
C VAL A 680 -10.91 7.83 -9.51
N SER A 681 -11.52 6.65 -9.41
CA SER A 681 -10.85 5.35 -9.57
C SER A 681 -11.23 4.80 -10.93
N LEU A 682 -10.27 4.22 -11.66
CA LEU A 682 -10.45 3.68 -13.00
C LEU A 682 -10.13 2.18 -12.97
N ASN A 683 -10.83 1.39 -13.80
CA ASN A 683 -10.45 0.01 -14.05
C ASN A 683 -9.40 -0.04 -15.17
N VAL A 684 -8.28 -0.72 -14.92
CA VAL A 684 -7.22 -1.01 -15.90
C VAL A 684 -6.88 -2.50 -15.86
N MET A 685 -6.25 -2.99 -16.92
CA MET A 685 -5.75 -4.36 -16.97
C MET A 685 -4.31 -4.41 -16.45
N PHE A 686 -4.09 -5.16 -15.38
CA PHE A 686 -2.78 -5.49 -14.83
C PHE A 686 -2.26 -6.74 -15.52
N TYR A 687 -0.95 -6.78 -15.82
CA TYR A 687 -0.30 -7.98 -16.35
C TYR A 687 1.15 -8.10 -15.90
N ARG A 688 1.59 -9.35 -15.69
CA ARG A 688 2.97 -9.73 -15.42
C ARG A 688 3.76 -9.82 -16.71
N THR A 689 4.69 -8.88 -16.92
CA THR A 689 5.50 -8.78 -18.14
C THR A 689 6.38 -10.03 -18.29
N ASP A 690 7.05 -10.42 -17.21
CA ASP A 690 7.94 -11.59 -17.15
C ASP A 690 7.22 -12.90 -17.49
N ILE A 691 5.98 -13.07 -17.04
CA ILE A 691 5.18 -14.26 -17.34
C ILE A 691 4.67 -14.21 -18.78
N LEU A 692 4.07 -13.11 -19.24
CA LEU A 692 3.54 -13.03 -20.61
C LEU A 692 4.64 -13.17 -21.67
N GLU A 693 5.81 -12.55 -21.46
CA GLU A 693 6.96 -12.69 -22.34
C GLU A 693 7.46 -14.14 -22.41
N SER A 694 7.50 -14.86 -21.28
CA SER A 694 7.86 -16.28 -21.26
C SER A 694 6.89 -17.18 -22.03
N LEU A 695 5.66 -16.70 -22.24
CA LEU A 695 4.61 -17.38 -22.99
C LEU A 695 4.48 -16.87 -24.43
N ASP A 696 5.38 -15.99 -24.88
CA ASP A 696 5.34 -15.32 -26.19
C ASP A 696 4.00 -14.60 -26.45
N HIS A 697 3.46 -13.97 -25.39
CA HIS A 697 2.20 -13.24 -25.43
C HIS A 697 2.40 -11.76 -25.12
N LYS A 698 1.61 -10.92 -25.80
CA LYS A 698 1.47 -9.48 -25.51
C LYS A 698 0.15 -9.25 -24.75
N PRO A 699 0.02 -8.17 -23.97
CA PRO A 699 -1.25 -7.84 -23.30
C PRO A 699 -2.38 -7.69 -24.34
N PRO A 700 -3.53 -8.38 -24.17
CA PRO A 700 -4.60 -8.41 -25.16
C PRO A 700 -5.31 -7.06 -25.27
N GLN A 701 -5.55 -6.61 -26.50
CA GLN A 701 -6.24 -5.35 -26.78
C GLN A 701 -7.76 -5.53 -26.83
N THR A 702 -8.23 -6.73 -27.16
CA THR A 702 -9.66 -7.06 -27.29
C THR A 702 -10.04 -8.25 -26.42
N TRP A 703 -11.34 -8.39 -26.10
CA TRP A 703 -11.84 -9.59 -25.42
C TRP A 703 -11.57 -10.86 -26.22
N ASP A 704 -11.63 -10.81 -27.55
CA ASP A 704 -11.36 -11.98 -28.40
C ASP A 704 -9.90 -12.43 -28.31
N GLU A 705 -8.95 -11.48 -28.31
CA GLU A 705 -7.52 -11.78 -28.08
C GLU A 705 -7.28 -12.34 -26.68
N MET A 706 -7.95 -11.81 -25.67
CA MET A 706 -7.86 -12.32 -24.30
C MET A 706 -8.38 -13.77 -24.24
N LEU A 707 -9.56 -14.04 -24.81
CA LEU A 707 -10.14 -15.38 -24.86
C LEU A 707 -9.26 -16.36 -25.64
N ALA A 708 -8.59 -15.91 -26.70
CA ALA A 708 -7.63 -16.71 -27.46
C ALA A 708 -6.34 -17.04 -26.69
N MET A 709 -5.96 -16.21 -25.71
CA MET A 709 -4.81 -16.44 -24.83
C MET A 709 -5.10 -17.42 -23.69
N LEU A 710 -6.36 -17.52 -23.24
CA LEU A 710 -6.75 -18.37 -22.10
C LEU A 710 -6.31 -19.83 -22.19
N PRO A 711 -6.34 -20.53 -23.33
CA PRO A 711 -5.86 -21.90 -23.42
C PRO A 711 -4.39 -22.03 -23.03
N THR A 712 -3.52 -21.13 -23.50
CA THR A 712 -2.09 -21.10 -23.15
C THR A 712 -1.89 -20.85 -21.66
N LEU A 713 -2.57 -19.83 -21.11
CA LEU A 713 -2.52 -19.53 -19.67
C LEU A 713 -2.92 -20.75 -18.85
N LYS A 714 -4.08 -21.34 -19.15
CA LYS A 714 -4.61 -22.49 -18.41
C LYS A 714 -3.77 -23.75 -18.57
N GLN A 715 -3.12 -23.98 -19.72
CA GLN A 715 -2.20 -25.10 -19.90
C GLN A 715 -0.98 -24.98 -18.97
N LYS A 716 -0.57 -23.75 -18.65
CA LYS A 716 0.53 -23.46 -17.71
C LYS A 716 0.06 -23.26 -16.27
N GLY A 717 -1.25 -23.41 -16.02
CA GLY A 717 -1.86 -23.29 -14.69
C GLY A 717 -2.05 -21.86 -14.21
N TYR A 718 -2.09 -20.90 -15.14
CA TYR A 718 -2.47 -19.50 -14.92
C TYR A 718 -3.93 -19.27 -15.30
N ASP A 719 -4.50 -18.17 -14.81
CA ASP A 719 -5.84 -17.71 -15.20
C ASP A 719 -5.94 -16.19 -15.35
N PHE A 720 -7.09 -15.71 -15.82
CA PHE A 720 -7.40 -14.29 -15.90
C PHE A 720 -8.34 -13.88 -14.75
N TYR A 721 -8.02 -12.78 -14.06
CA TYR A 721 -8.90 -12.23 -13.03
C TYR A 721 -9.90 -11.21 -13.59
N TYR A 722 -11.18 -11.45 -13.29
CA TYR A 722 -12.24 -10.46 -13.47
C TYR A 722 -13.13 -10.44 -12.23
N ASN A 723 -13.32 -9.27 -11.63
CA ASN A 723 -14.20 -9.13 -10.48
C ASN A 723 -15.65 -9.44 -10.89
N LYS A 724 -16.20 -10.54 -10.40
CA LYS A 724 -17.59 -10.96 -10.70
C LYS A 724 -18.63 -9.92 -10.33
N ALA A 725 -18.36 -8.97 -9.44
CA ALA A 725 -19.32 -7.92 -9.08
C ALA A 725 -19.36 -6.79 -10.12
N ASN A 726 -18.34 -6.68 -10.97
CA ASN A 726 -18.20 -5.60 -11.92
C ASN A 726 -18.85 -5.95 -13.26
N SER A 727 -20.15 -5.71 -13.41
CA SER A 727 -20.86 -5.94 -14.69
C SER A 727 -20.80 -4.75 -15.65
N VAL A 728 -20.64 -3.55 -15.12
CA VAL A 728 -20.83 -2.29 -15.86
C VAL A 728 -19.99 -2.22 -17.15
N PRO A 729 -18.67 -2.49 -17.14
CA PRO A 729 -17.85 -2.41 -18.35
C PRO A 729 -18.35 -3.31 -19.49
N ILE A 730 -18.74 -4.56 -19.22
CA ILE A 730 -19.21 -5.49 -20.27
C ILE A 730 -20.50 -4.98 -20.92
N PHE A 731 -21.42 -4.42 -20.12
CA PHE A 731 -22.66 -3.85 -20.63
C PHE A 731 -22.42 -2.60 -21.47
N LEU A 732 -21.58 -1.67 -20.99
CA LEU A 732 -21.26 -0.46 -21.72
C LEU A 732 -20.52 -0.73 -23.04
N GLN A 733 -19.58 -1.68 -23.04
CA GLN A 733 -18.85 -2.08 -24.26
C GLN A 733 -19.73 -2.79 -25.29
N ASN A 734 -20.83 -3.42 -24.86
CA ASN A 734 -21.85 -3.97 -25.77
C ASN A 734 -22.89 -2.93 -26.22
N GLY A 735 -22.72 -1.65 -25.84
CA GLY A 735 -23.62 -0.58 -26.24
C GLY A 735 -24.94 -0.52 -25.46
N VAL A 736 -24.99 -1.13 -24.27
CA VAL A 736 -26.22 -1.14 -23.45
C VAL A 736 -26.39 0.18 -22.70
N SER A 737 -27.52 0.83 -22.91
CA SER A 737 -28.02 1.88 -22.00
C SER A 737 -28.75 1.20 -20.84
N PHE A 738 -28.32 1.45 -19.60
CA PHE A 738 -28.90 0.78 -18.42
C PHE A 738 -30.36 1.15 -18.15
N TYR A 739 -30.79 2.33 -18.59
CA TYR A 739 -32.16 2.82 -18.47
C TYR A 739 -32.62 3.39 -19.82
N THR A 740 -33.93 3.45 -20.01
CA THR A 740 -34.55 4.16 -21.14
C THR A 740 -34.23 5.66 -21.07
N THR A 741 -34.30 6.35 -22.22
CA THR A 741 -33.96 7.78 -22.31
C THR A 741 -34.85 8.68 -21.42
N ASP A 742 -36.06 8.23 -21.12
CA ASP A 742 -37.00 8.87 -20.19
C ASP A 742 -36.75 8.52 -18.71
N GLY A 743 -35.79 7.63 -18.43
CA GLY A 743 -35.43 7.13 -17.10
C GLY A 743 -36.50 6.30 -16.41
N LEU A 744 -37.57 5.91 -17.12
CA LEU A 744 -38.73 5.28 -16.51
C LEU A 744 -38.63 3.76 -16.41
N LYS A 745 -37.82 3.12 -17.25
CA LYS A 745 -37.65 1.66 -17.29
C LYS A 745 -36.18 1.26 -17.39
N SER A 746 -35.90 0.01 -17.05
CA SER A 746 -34.63 -0.64 -17.37
C SER A 746 -34.43 -0.75 -18.89
N GLY A 747 -33.21 -0.47 -19.36
CA GLY A 747 -32.78 -0.72 -20.73
C GLY A 747 -32.13 -2.11 -20.94
N LEU A 748 -32.12 -2.94 -19.88
CA LEU A 748 -31.48 -4.26 -19.90
C LEU A 748 -32.24 -5.30 -20.72
N ASN A 749 -33.49 -5.04 -21.09
CA ASN A 749 -34.34 -5.93 -21.90
C ASN A 749 -34.04 -5.89 -23.42
N SER A 750 -33.00 -5.16 -23.82
CA SER A 750 -32.52 -5.06 -25.20
C SER A 750 -31.77 -6.32 -25.66
N PRO A 751 -31.70 -6.61 -26.98
CA PRO A 751 -30.85 -7.66 -27.52
C PRO A 751 -29.39 -7.54 -27.05
N GLU A 752 -28.88 -6.32 -26.98
CA GLU A 752 -27.55 -5.96 -26.49
C GLU A 752 -27.41 -6.28 -24.99
N GLY A 753 -28.44 -6.02 -24.19
CA GLY A 753 -28.50 -6.37 -22.76
C GLY A 753 -28.39 -7.87 -22.51
N PHE A 754 -29.14 -8.68 -23.27
CA PHE A 754 -29.03 -10.14 -23.20
C PHE A 754 -27.67 -10.65 -23.69
N LYS A 755 -27.10 -10.03 -24.74
CA LYS A 755 -25.75 -10.36 -25.24
C LYS A 755 -24.68 -10.06 -24.19
N ALA A 756 -24.73 -8.88 -23.57
CA ALA A 756 -23.80 -8.48 -22.51
C ALA A 756 -23.90 -9.40 -21.28
N PHE A 757 -25.12 -9.72 -20.83
CA PHE A 757 -25.32 -10.63 -19.71
C PHE A 757 -24.79 -12.03 -20.01
N LYS A 758 -25.00 -12.52 -21.24
CA LYS A 758 -24.43 -13.79 -21.68
C LYS A 758 -22.91 -13.75 -21.68
N GLN A 759 -22.29 -12.71 -22.26
CA GLN A 759 -20.84 -12.56 -22.25
C GLN A 759 -20.28 -12.56 -20.82
N TRP A 760 -20.87 -11.78 -19.92
CA TRP A 760 -20.44 -11.69 -18.53
C TRP A 760 -20.56 -13.02 -17.79
N THR A 761 -21.65 -13.77 -17.97
CA THR A 761 -21.83 -15.07 -17.33
C THR A 761 -20.97 -16.17 -17.98
N ASP A 762 -20.72 -16.11 -19.29
CA ASP A 762 -19.86 -17.04 -20.02
C ASP A 762 -18.39 -16.97 -19.59
N LEU A 763 -17.88 -15.80 -19.16
CA LEU A 763 -16.53 -15.68 -18.56
C LEU A 763 -16.31 -16.74 -17.47
N PHE A 764 -17.34 -17.01 -16.68
CA PHE A 764 -17.28 -17.98 -15.58
C PHE A 764 -17.81 -19.36 -15.98
N ASN A 765 -18.93 -19.42 -16.71
CA ASN A 765 -19.60 -20.68 -17.04
C ASN A 765 -18.91 -21.47 -18.16
N VAL A 766 -18.35 -20.76 -19.15
CA VAL A 766 -17.77 -21.36 -20.37
C VAL A 766 -16.25 -21.28 -20.30
N TYR A 767 -15.72 -20.09 -20.04
CA TYR A 767 -14.27 -19.84 -20.03
C TYR A 767 -13.61 -20.17 -18.68
N GLY A 768 -14.41 -20.43 -17.65
CA GLY A 768 -13.95 -20.98 -16.38
C GLY A 768 -13.07 -20.03 -15.58
N PHE A 769 -13.41 -18.73 -15.55
CA PHE A 769 -12.75 -17.76 -14.67
C PHE A 769 -13.03 -18.10 -13.20
N PRO A 770 -12.10 -17.75 -12.28
CA PRO A 770 -12.32 -17.95 -10.85
C PRO A 770 -13.54 -17.17 -10.35
N THR A 771 -14.48 -17.85 -9.67
CA THR A 771 -15.71 -17.22 -9.15
C THR A 771 -15.54 -16.56 -7.78
N GLU A 772 -14.45 -16.88 -7.07
CA GLU A 772 -14.07 -16.28 -5.78
C GLU A 772 -12.57 -16.04 -5.80
N VAL A 773 -12.18 -14.78 -5.68
CA VAL A 773 -10.79 -14.37 -5.50
C VAL A 773 -10.82 -13.34 -4.37
N PRO A 774 -10.50 -13.75 -3.13
CA PRO A 774 -10.59 -12.86 -1.98
C PRO A 774 -9.72 -11.61 -2.13
N ASN A 775 -8.55 -11.75 -2.75
CA ASN A 775 -7.59 -10.68 -2.93
C ASN A 775 -6.77 -10.84 -4.21
N PHE A 776 -7.13 -10.13 -5.28
CA PHE A 776 -6.40 -10.19 -6.54
C PHE A 776 -4.93 -9.75 -6.42
N TYR A 777 -4.62 -8.76 -5.58
CA TYR A 777 -3.24 -8.31 -5.36
C TYR A 777 -2.33 -9.47 -4.92
N GLN A 778 -2.78 -10.32 -4.00
CA GLN A 778 -1.97 -11.45 -3.52
C GLN A 778 -1.73 -12.48 -4.63
N HIS A 779 -2.77 -12.84 -5.38
CA HIS A 779 -2.67 -13.80 -6.49
C HIS A 779 -1.85 -13.28 -7.69
N PHE A 780 -1.96 -11.98 -7.98
CA PHE A 780 -1.12 -11.33 -8.97
C PHE A 780 0.35 -11.34 -8.53
N ARG A 781 0.56 -11.13 -7.21
CA ARG A 781 1.89 -11.09 -6.63
C ARG A 781 2.61 -12.44 -6.65
N SER A 782 1.93 -13.52 -6.26
CA SER A 782 2.40 -14.90 -6.45
C SER A 782 2.51 -15.31 -7.92
N GLY A 783 1.79 -14.63 -8.81
CA GLY A 783 1.85 -14.84 -10.25
C GLY A 783 0.91 -15.93 -10.77
N ASP A 784 -0.01 -16.44 -9.96
CA ASP A 784 -0.99 -17.44 -10.40
C ASP A 784 -2.17 -16.85 -11.18
N LEU A 785 -2.50 -15.58 -10.89
CA LEU A 785 -3.36 -14.74 -11.73
C LEU A 785 -2.49 -13.63 -12.35
N PRO A 786 -1.65 -13.96 -13.36
CA PRO A 786 -0.66 -13.03 -13.90
C PRO A 786 -1.28 -11.91 -14.74
N ILE A 787 -2.60 -11.95 -14.99
CA ILE A 787 -3.32 -10.95 -15.78
C ILE A 787 -4.74 -10.78 -15.23
N GLY A 788 -5.23 -9.53 -15.18
CA GLY A 788 -6.60 -9.27 -14.72
C GLY A 788 -6.98 -7.80 -14.71
N ILE A 789 -8.27 -7.52 -14.53
CA ILE A 789 -8.80 -6.15 -14.46
C ILE A 789 -9.07 -5.79 -13.01
N SER A 790 -8.50 -4.67 -12.56
CA SER A 790 -8.72 -4.14 -11.21
C SER A 790 -8.60 -2.61 -11.20
N ASP A 791 -8.65 -2.03 -10.01
CA ASP A 791 -8.79 -0.60 -9.78
C ASP A 791 -7.49 0.09 -9.31
N TYR A 792 -7.61 1.41 -9.08
CA TYR A 792 -6.57 2.26 -8.52
C TYR A 792 -5.92 1.69 -7.24
N ASN A 793 -6.73 1.13 -6.34
CA ASN A 793 -6.22 0.61 -5.07
C ASN A 793 -5.28 -0.58 -5.28
N THR A 794 -5.57 -1.43 -6.26
CA THR A 794 -4.67 -2.52 -6.65
C THR A 794 -3.34 -1.99 -7.19
N TYR A 795 -3.37 -0.95 -8.03
CA TYR A 795 -2.15 -0.30 -8.50
C TYR A 795 -1.30 0.22 -7.33
N MET A 796 -1.91 0.93 -6.39
CA MET A 796 -1.21 1.45 -5.22
C MET A 796 -0.64 0.32 -4.35
N GLN A 797 -1.38 -0.77 -4.15
CA GLN A 797 -0.88 -1.93 -3.41
C GLN A 797 0.34 -2.56 -4.10
N LEU A 798 0.32 -2.75 -5.42
CA LEU A 798 1.46 -3.32 -6.16
C LEU A 798 2.69 -2.41 -6.08
N LEU A 799 2.52 -1.12 -6.37
CA LEU A 799 3.61 -0.14 -6.36
C LEU A 799 4.31 -0.05 -4.99
N VAL A 800 3.52 -0.12 -3.92
CA VAL A 800 3.95 0.22 -2.56
C VAL A 800 4.30 -1.00 -1.71
N ALA A 801 3.56 -2.10 -1.87
CA ALA A 801 3.63 -3.28 -1.02
C ALA A 801 4.23 -4.53 -1.69
N ALA A 802 4.44 -4.51 -3.01
CA ALA A 802 5.14 -5.57 -3.76
C ALA A 802 6.34 -5.04 -4.55
N PRO A 803 7.30 -4.34 -3.91
CA PRO A 803 8.45 -3.75 -4.60
C PRO A 803 9.29 -4.77 -5.37
N GLU A 804 9.29 -6.04 -4.96
CA GLU A 804 9.99 -7.13 -5.66
C GLU A 804 9.42 -7.47 -7.04
N LEU A 805 8.23 -6.95 -7.38
CA LEU A 805 7.62 -7.14 -8.70
C LEU A 805 7.87 -5.97 -9.64
N ASN A 806 8.37 -4.84 -9.17
CA ASN A 806 8.58 -3.68 -10.01
C ASN A 806 9.46 -4.03 -11.24
N GLY A 807 9.07 -3.53 -12.40
CA GLY A 807 9.64 -3.92 -13.70
C GLY A 807 9.13 -5.26 -14.27
N SER A 808 8.54 -6.11 -13.43
CA SER A 808 7.94 -7.40 -13.82
C SER A 808 6.40 -7.35 -13.96
N TRP A 809 5.81 -6.16 -13.85
CA TRP A 809 4.39 -5.92 -14.13
C TRP A 809 4.16 -4.54 -14.72
N GLU A 810 3.07 -4.41 -15.46
CA GLU A 810 2.61 -3.16 -16.04
C GLU A 810 1.07 -3.11 -16.05
N ILE A 811 0.53 -1.95 -16.43
CA ILE A 811 -0.89 -1.78 -16.71
C ILE A 811 -1.12 -1.50 -18.20
N ALA A 812 -2.30 -1.87 -18.69
CA ALA A 812 -2.82 -1.55 -20.00
C ALA A 812 -4.29 -1.10 -19.88
N PRO A 813 -4.85 -0.39 -20.88
CA PRO A 813 -6.29 -0.17 -20.94
C PRO A 813 -7.05 -1.51 -20.95
N VAL A 814 -8.27 -1.53 -20.41
CA VAL A 814 -9.07 -2.77 -20.40
C VAL A 814 -9.31 -3.28 -21.82
N PRO A 815 -9.36 -4.60 -22.04
CA PRO A 815 -9.72 -5.15 -23.33
C PRO A 815 -11.05 -4.57 -23.82
N GLY A 816 -11.07 -4.13 -25.07
CA GLY A 816 -12.25 -3.53 -25.70
C GLY A 816 -13.03 -4.51 -26.57
N VAL A 817 -14.14 -4.03 -27.11
CA VAL A 817 -14.94 -4.72 -28.14
C VAL A 817 -14.66 -4.11 -29.52
N GLY A 818 -14.43 -4.96 -30.52
CA GLY A 818 -14.11 -4.57 -31.90
C GLY A 818 -12.61 -4.58 -32.21
N GLY A 819 -12.22 -5.12 -33.37
CA GLY A 819 -10.81 -5.31 -33.75
C GLY A 819 -10.64 -5.88 -35.16
N GLN A 820 -10.78 -5.03 -36.17
CA GLN A 820 -10.34 -5.24 -37.57
C GLN A 820 -9.97 -3.88 -38.19
N GLY A 821 -8.94 -3.20 -37.66
CA GLY A 821 -8.45 -1.91 -38.17
C GLY A 821 -9.12 -0.64 -37.60
N GLN A 822 -9.95 -0.77 -36.57
CA GLN A 822 -10.49 0.35 -35.78
C GLN A 822 -10.06 0.21 -34.31
N GLU A 823 -9.97 1.32 -33.60
CA GLU A 823 -9.65 1.36 -32.17
C GLU A 823 -10.73 0.62 -31.35
N PRO A 824 -10.35 -0.35 -30.49
CA PRO A 824 -11.31 -1.10 -29.68
C PRO A 824 -12.09 -0.18 -28.73
N ALA A 825 -13.40 -0.41 -28.58
CA ALA A 825 -14.21 0.35 -27.63
C ALA A 825 -14.01 -0.16 -26.20
N ARG A 826 -13.40 0.66 -25.33
CA ARG A 826 -12.97 0.27 -23.97
C ARG A 826 -13.79 0.87 -22.84
N TRP A 827 -15.08 1.12 -23.11
CA TRP A 827 -15.98 1.73 -22.15
C TRP A 827 -15.89 1.07 -20.78
N SER A 828 -15.59 1.85 -19.76
CA SER A 828 -15.50 1.37 -18.39
C SER A 828 -15.86 2.46 -17.41
N GLY A 829 -16.61 2.09 -16.37
CA GLY A 829 -16.75 2.88 -15.16
C GLY A 829 -15.63 2.56 -14.18
N GLY A 830 -15.83 3.05 -12.97
CA GLY A 830 -14.95 2.97 -11.82
C GLY A 830 -15.69 3.47 -10.58
N SER A 831 -15.08 4.32 -9.78
CA SER A 831 -15.76 4.90 -8.62
C SER A 831 -15.36 6.35 -8.43
N LEU A 832 -16.32 7.17 -7.97
CA LEU A 832 -16.11 8.61 -7.81
C LEU A 832 -16.37 9.06 -6.37
N THR A 833 -15.65 10.10 -5.96
CA THR A 833 -16.07 10.98 -4.87
C THR A 833 -16.43 12.36 -5.39
N SER A 834 -17.17 13.13 -4.60
CA SER A 834 -17.78 14.37 -5.06
C SER A 834 -17.91 15.43 -3.97
N GLY A 835 -18.16 16.66 -4.42
CA GLY A 835 -18.56 17.80 -3.60
C GLY A 835 -19.91 18.37 -4.02
N MET A 836 -20.79 18.67 -3.06
CA MET A 836 -22.13 19.20 -3.30
C MET A 836 -22.47 20.40 -2.40
N ILE A 837 -23.39 21.26 -2.85
CA ILE A 837 -23.83 22.46 -2.13
C ILE A 837 -25.30 22.30 -1.73
N PHE A 838 -25.60 22.54 -0.45
CA PHE A 838 -26.96 22.40 0.07
C PHE A 838 -27.84 23.58 -0.33
N LYS A 839 -29.09 23.32 -0.69
CA LYS A 839 -30.05 24.35 -1.10
C LYS A 839 -30.43 25.30 0.03
N SER A 840 -30.35 24.84 1.29
CA SER A 840 -30.67 25.61 2.50
C SER A 840 -29.63 26.68 2.82
N THR A 841 -28.42 26.62 2.24
CA THR A 841 -27.38 27.64 2.47
C THR A 841 -27.84 29.04 2.05
N LYS A 842 -27.43 30.02 2.85
CA LYS A 842 -27.54 31.45 2.53
C LYS A 842 -26.32 31.98 1.77
N HIS A 843 -25.25 31.19 1.68
CA HIS A 843 -23.94 31.56 1.17
C HIS A 843 -23.61 30.84 -0.15
N LYS A 844 -24.56 30.84 -1.10
CA LYS A 844 -24.47 30.04 -2.33
C LYS A 844 -23.29 30.42 -3.21
N GLU A 845 -23.01 31.73 -3.34
CA GLU A 845 -21.92 32.22 -4.18
C GLU A 845 -20.56 31.96 -3.54
N GLU A 846 -20.47 32.07 -2.21
CA GLU A 846 -19.28 31.76 -1.42
C GLU A 846 -18.97 30.26 -1.43
N ALA A 847 -19.99 29.42 -1.23
CA ALA A 847 -19.87 27.96 -1.32
C ALA A 847 -19.48 27.52 -2.73
N TRP A 848 -20.05 28.14 -3.78
CA TRP A 848 -19.65 27.89 -5.16
C TRP A 848 -18.20 28.32 -5.42
N SER A 849 -17.81 29.48 -4.91
CA SER A 849 -16.43 29.98 -5.01
C SER A 849 -15.43 29.00 -4.37
N PHE A 850 -15.76 28.45 -3.20
CA PHE A 850 -14.95 27.43 -2.56
C PHE A 850 -14.90 26.13 -3.37
N LEU A 851 -16.04 25.61 -3.81
CA LEU A 851 -16.08 24.34 -4.56
C LEU A 851 -15.29 24.43 -5.88
N LYS A 852 -15.37 25.56 -6.58
CA LYS A 852 -14.54 25.86 -7.75
C LYS A 852 -13.05 25.90 -7.42
N TRP A 853 -12.68 26.63 -6.37
CA TRP A 853 -11.29 26.72 -5.93
C TRP A 853 -10.75 25.34 -5.56
N TRP A 854 -11.49 24.58 -4.76
CA TRP A 854 -11.10 23.26 -4.28
C TRP A 854 -10.83 22.31 -5.45
N THR A 855 -11.72 22.29 -6.43
CA THR A 855 -11.65 21.39 -7.59
C THR A 855 -10.82 21.93 -8.76
N SER A 856 -10.24 23.12 -8.61
CA SER A 856 -9.41 23.76 -9.64
C SER A 856 -8.11 22.98 -9.89
N THR A 857 -7.54 23.15 -11.08
CA THR A 857 -6.32 22.45 -11.49
C THR A 857 -5.15 22.72 -10.55
N ASP A 858 -4.95 23.97 -10.14
CA ASP A 858 -3.80 24.36 -9.32
C ASP A 858 -3.98 23.90 -7.86
N THR A 859 -5.17 24.04 -7.28
CA THR A 859 -5.45 23.55 -5.92
C THR A 859 -5.36 22.03 -5.84
N GLN A 860 -5.93 21.30 -6.82
CA GLN A 860 -5.88 19.83 -6.83
C GLN A 860 -4.46 19.30 -7.05
N ALA A 861 -3.66 19.92 -7.92
CA ALA A 861 -2.26 19.55 -8.11
C ALA A 861 -1.43 19.84 -6.85
N ARG A 862 -1.63 21.03 -6.25
CA ARG A 862 -0.97 21.42 -5.00
C ARG A 862 -1.33 20.48 -3.85
N PHE A 863 -2.62 20.23 -3.64
CA PHE A 863 -3.10 19.32 -2.60
C PHE A 863 -2.57 17.91 -2.81
N GLY A 864 -2.61 17.39 -4.04
CA GLY A 864 -2.09 16.06 -4.34
C GLY A 864 -0.60 15.92 -4.04
N ASN A 865 0.21 16.91 -4.43
CA ASN A 865 1.63 16.95 -4.11
C ASN A 865 1.86 17.06 -2.59
N GLU A 866 1.17 17.97 -1.89
CA GLU A 866 1.37 18.17 -0.46
C GLU A 866 0.90 16.95 0.37
N VAL A 867 -0.22 16.31 0.02
CA VAL A 867 -0.65 15.06 0.67
C VAL A 867 0.39 13.97 0.48
N GLU A 868 0.91 13.79 -0.74
CA GLU A 868 1.91 12.77 -1.05
C GLU A 868 3.24 13.06 -0.34
N LEU A 869 3.70 14.32 -0.33
CA LEU A 869 4.90 14.74 0.41
C LEU A 869 4.73 14.56 1.92
N LEU A 870 3.55 14.85 2.45
CA LEU A 870 3.26 14.73 3.88
C LEU A 870 3.08 13.29 4.33
N ASN A 871 2.54 12.40 3.48
CA ASN A 871 2.04 11.08 3.89
C ASN A 871 2.71 9.89 3.20
N GLY A 872 3.51 10.12 2.16
CA GLY A 872 4.14 9.10 1.32
C GLY A 872 3.34 8.78 0.05
N VAL A 873 4.00 8.07 -0.88
CA VAL A 873 3.45 7.71 -2.19
C VAL A 873 2.12 6.93 -2.09
N GLU A 874 1.90 6.16 -1.03
CA GLU A 874 0.63 5.43 -0.83
C GLU A 874 -0.60 6.33 -0.65
N PHE A 875 -0.40 7.62 -0.36
CA PHE A 875 -1.46 8.63 -0.27
C PHE A 875 -1.61 9.47 -1.54
N ARG A 876 -0.99 9.03 -2.65
CA ARG A 876 -1.12 9.70 -3.94
C ARG A 876 -2.58 10.04 -4.24
N TRP A 877 -2.78 11.26 -4.69
CA TRP A 877 -4.12 11.82 -4.89
C TRP A 877 -4.64 11.52 -6.29
N ASN A 878 -5.72 10.76 -6.38
CA ASN A 878 -6.39 10.40 -7.64
C ASN A 878 -7.45 11.44 -8.04
N THR A 879 -7.02 12.69 -8.21
CA THR A 879 -7.91 13.79 -8.60
C THR A 879 -8.73 13.48 -9.85
N ALA A 880 -10.01 13.85 -9.85
CA ALA A 880 -10.87 13.75 -11.02
C ALA A 880 -10.62 14.87 -12.05
N ASN A 881 -9.84 15.91 -11.70
CA ASN A 881 -9.44 16.97 -12.61
C ASN A 881 -8.27 16.47 -13.48
N VAL A 882 -8.53 16.25 -14.76
CA VAL A 882 -7.58 15.62 -15.70
C VAL A 882 -6.33 16.47 -15.90
N GLU A 883 -6.47 17.79 -15.89
CA GLU A 883 -5.33 18.71 -15.99
C GLU A 883 -4.47 18.70 -14.73
N ALA A 884 -5.08 18.57 -13.54
CA ALA A 884 -4.33 18.39 -12.30
C ALA A 884 -3.62 17.03 -12.28
N PHE A 885 -4.30 15.96 -12.72
CA PHE A 885 -3.71 14.63 -12.82
C PHE A 885 -2.45 14.61 -13.69
N LYS A 886 -2.44 15.32 -14.82
CA LYS A 886 -1.25 15.46 -15.69
C LYS A 886 -0.07 16.11 -14.97
N LYS A 887 -0.33 17.05 -14.06
CA LYS A 887 0.69 17.74 -13.23
C LYS A 887 1.19 16.90 -12.06
N LEU A 888 0.47 15.85 -11.67
CA LEU A 888 0.86 15.00 -10.55
C LEU A 888 2.03 14.04 -10.89
N PRO A 889 2.82 13.66 -9.88
CA PRO A 889 4.02 12.84 -10.00
C PRO A 889 3.66 11.37 -10.26
N TRP A 890 3.05 11.05 -11.40
CA TRP A 890 2.82 9.67 -11.83
C TRP A 890 3.98 9.15 -12.70
N PRO A 891 4.40 7.88 -12.57
CA PRO A 891 5.27 7.22 -13.54
C PRO A 891 4.71 7.38 -14.95
N SER A 892 5.58 7.67 -15.93
CA SER A 892 5.16 8.09 -17.27
C SER A 892 4.26 7.06 -17.95
N GLY A 893 4.74 5.82 -18.16
CA GLY A 893 3.96 4.78 -18.84
C GLY A 893 2.61 4.49 -18.17
N THR A 894 2.56 4.56 -16.84
CA THR A 894 1.32 4.48 -16.06
C THR A 894 0.39 5.65 -16.38
N LYS A 895 0.90 6.89 -16.33
CA LYS A 895 0.14 8.11 -16.63
C LYS A 895 -0.48 8.06 -18.03
N GLU A 896 0.30 7.66 -19.03
CA GLU A 896 -0.20 7.54 -20.41
C GLU A 896 -1.30 6.48 -20.52
N THR A 897 -1.11 5.31 -19.89
CA THR A 897 -2.11 4.24 -19.89
C THR A 897 -3.41 4.66 -19.20
N ILE A 898 -3.30 5.35 -18.05
CA ILE A 898 -4.47 5.84 -17.32
C ILE A 898 -5.21 6.88 -18.15
N LEU A 899 -4.50 7.84 -18.78
CA LEU A 899 -5.11 8.85 -19.63
C LEU A 899 -5.80 8.23 -20.85
N GLU A 900 -5.21 7.19 -21.44
CA GLU A 900 -5.83 6.43 -22.53
C GLU A 900 -7.12 5.75 -22.07
N GLN A 901 -7.09 5.02 -20.94
CA GLN A 901 -8.29 4.40 -20.39
C GLN A 901 -9.37 5.44 -20.02
N TRP A 902 -8.95 6.63 -19.56
CA TRP A 902 -9.85 7.69 -19.14
C TRP A 902 -10.65 8.27 -20.31
N ARG A 903 -10.13 8.27 -21.56
CA ARG A 903 -10.90 8.65 -22.77
C ARG A 903 -12.21 7.85 -22.91
N TRP A 904 -12.23 6.64 -22.36
CA TRP A 904 -13.34 5.69 -22.41
C TRP A 904 -14.13 5.62 -21.10
N TYR A 905 -13.98 6.60 -20.21
CA TYR A 905 -14.66 6.57 -18.93
C TYR A 905 -16.16 6.84 -19.08
N LYS A 906 -16.98 5.93 -18.56
CA LYS A 906 -18.45 6.08 -18.60
C LYS A 906 -19.08 5.39 -17.40
N GLU A 907 -19.92 6.12 -16.67
CA GLU A 907 -20.69 5.58 -15.56
C GLU A 907 -22.13 5.24 -15.91
N MET A 908 -22.72 4.40 -15.06
CA MET A 908 -24.17 4.20 -15.05
C MET A 908 -24.87 5.47 -14.52
N PRO A 909 -25.87 6.03 -15.23
CA PRO A 909 -26.61 7.18 -14.76
C PRO A 909 -27.50 6.83 -13.56
N ASN A 910 -27.80 7.81 -12.73
CA ASN A 910 -28.68 7.65 -11.57
C ASN A 910 -30.14 8.00 -11.93
N VAL A 911 -31.06 7.08 -11.63
CA VAL A 911 -32.52 7.28 -11.76
C VAL A 911 -33.23 6.89 -10.46
N PRO A 912 -34.44 7.40 -10.16
CA PRO A 912 -35.19 7.01 -8.97
C PRO A 912 -35.44 5.49 -8.93
N GLY A 913 -34.82 4.81 -7.96
CA GLY A 913 -34.84 3.34 -7.84
C GLY A 913 -33.63 2.61 -8.45
N GLY A 914 -32.75 3.33 -9.15
CA GLY A 914 -31.59 2.75 -9.85
C GLY A 914 -30.54 2.09 -8.93
N TYR A 915 -30.49 2.48 -7.65
CA TYR A 915 -29.65 1.82 -6.62
C TYR A 915 -29.89 0.30 -6.52
N PHE A 916 -31.05 -0.17 -6.98
CA PHE A 916 -31.46 -1.57 -6.96
C PHE A 916 -30.81 -2.39 -8.09
N THR A 917 -30.46 -1.75 -9.21
CA THR A 917 -30.02 -2.39 -10.46
C THR A 917 -28.75 -3.22 -10.27
N GLY A 918 -27.70 -2.64 -9.69
CA GLY A 918 -26.43 -3.36 -9.50
C GLY A 918 -26.58 -4.63 -8.64
N ARG A 919 -27.44 -4.58 -7.61
CA ARG A 919 -27.72 -5.73 -6.75
C ARG A 919 -28.47 -6.84 -7.50
N GLU A 920 -29.52 -6.51 -8.24
CA GLU A 920 -30.28 -7.52 -8.98
C GLU A 920 -29.48 -8.13 -10.12
N MET A 921 -28.57 -7.37 -10.73
CA MET A 921 -27.61 -7.91 -11.69
C MET A 921 -26.70 -8.96 -11.08
N LEU A 922 -26.18 -8.72 -9.86
CA LEU A 922 -25.40 -9.72 -9.13
C LEU A 922 -26.24 -10.94 -8.73
N PHE A 923 -27.51 -10.75 -8.36
CA PHE A 923 -28.42 -11.87 -8.09
C PHE A 923 -28.72 -12.68 -9.36
N ALA A 924 -28.92 -12.02 -10.50
CA ALA A 924 -29.06 -12.69 -11.80
C ALA A 924 -27.82 -13.53 -12.11
N TRP A 925 -26.64 -12.94 -11.92
CA TRP A 925 -25.38 -13.64 -12.09
C TRP A 925 -25.27 -14.85 -11.15
N ASN A 926 -25.63 -14.72 -9.86
CA ASN A 926 -25.62 -15.84 -8.92
C ASN A 926 -26.57 -16.97 -9.34
N ARG A 927 -27.77 -16.63 -9.86
CA ARG A 927 -28.71 -17.63 -10.42
C ARG A 927 -28.12 -18.34 -11.62
N THR A 928 -27.54 -17.60 -12.57
CA THR A 928 -26.99 -18.17 -13.81
C THR A 928 -25.72 -18.96 -13.59
N VAL A 929 -24.79 -18.38 -12.85
CA VAL A 929 -23.48 -18.95 -12.59
C VAL A 929 -23.67 -19.96 -11.47
N LEU A 930 -23.85 -19.57 -10.22
CA LEU A 930 -23.81 -20.51 -9.09
C LEU A 930 -24.94 -21.56 -9.07
N GLN A 931 -26.15 -21.21 -9.53
CA GLN A 931 -27.32 -22.11 -9.46
C GLN A 931 -27.64 -22.81 -10.79
N GLY A 932 -26.94 -22.47 -11.88
CA GLY A 932 -27.12 -23.09 -13.19
C GLY A 932 -28.43 -22.75 -13.90
N LEU A 933 -29.12 -21.67 -13.48
CA LEU A 933 -30.33 -21.21 -14.15
C LEU A 933 -29.99 -20.64 -15.54
N ASN A 934 -30.93 -20.70 -16.49
CA ASN A 934 -30.72 -20.12 -17.81
C ASN A 934 -30.44 -18.61 -17.69
N TYR A 935 -29.46 -18.10 -18.46
CA TYR A 935 -29.06 -16.69 -18.40
C TYR A 935 -30.21 -15.75 -18.80
N ARG A 936 -31.05 -16.13 -19.77
CA ARG A 936 -32.20 -15.31 -20.20
C ARG A 936 -33.22 -15.20 -19.08
N GLU A 937 -33.63 -16.34 -18.52
CA GLU A 937 -34.58 -16.38 -17.41
C GLU A 937 -34.06 -15.60 -16.20
N SER A 938 -32.77 -15.74 -15.88
CA SER A 938 -32.15 -15.04 -14.75
C SER A 938 -32.16 -13.52 -14.92
N LEU A 939 -31.88 -13.03 -16.14
CA LEU A 939 -31.91 -11.61 -16.48
C LEU A 939 -33.35 -11.08 -16.53
N GLU A 940 -34.30 -11.83 -17.09
CA GLU A 940 -35.73 -11.45 -17.11
C GLU A 940 -36.27 -11.27 -15.70
N GLN A 941 -35.92 -12.16 -14.76
CA GLN A 941 -36.27 -11.99 -13.34
C GLN A 941 -35.66 -10.72 -12.75
N ALA A 942 -34.40 -10.40 -13.07
CA ALA A 942 -33.77 -9.17 -12.59
C ALA A 942 -34.40 -7.91 -13.18
N ILE A 943 -34.68 -7.91 -14.49
CA ILE A 943 -35.41 -6.82 -15.17
C ILE A 943 -36.75 -6.58 -14.48
N PHE A 944 -37.52 -7.63 -14.20
CA PHE A 944 -38.80 -7.50 -13.51
C PHE A 944 -38.67 -6.85 -12.13
N GLN A 945 -37.67 -7.26 -11.34
CA GLN A 945 -37.44 -6.69 -10.01
C GLN A 945 -36.97 -5.24 -10.08
N VAL A 946 -36.07 -4.92 -11.02
CA VAL A 946 -35.60 -3.55 -11.27
C VAL A 946 -36.75 -2.65 -11.70
N ASP A 947 -37.51 -3.02 -12.72
CA ASP A 947 -38.64 -2.22 -13.20
C ASP A 947 -39.72 -2.03 -12.12
N SER A 948 -39.93 -3.02 -11.27
CA SER A 948 -40.86 -2.93 -10.13
C SER A 948 -40.40 -1.89 -9.10
N GLU A 949 -39.11 -1.88 -8.76
CA GLU A 949 -38.55 -0.89 -7.83
C GLU A 949 -38.48 0.51 -8.44
N LEU A 950 -38.09 0.62 -9.71
CA LEU A 950 -38.13 1.88 -10.47
C LEU A 950 -39.54 2.47 -10.43
N LYS A 951 -40.56 1.67 -10.78
CA LYS A 951 -41.97 2.11 -10.73
C LYS A 951 -42.38 2.56 -9.33
N ARG A 952 -41.98 1.82 -8.29
CA ARG A 952 -42.29 2.17 -6.89
C ARG A 952 -41.69 3.51 -6.50
N LYS A 953 -40.41 3.75 -6.81
CA LYS A 953 -39.72 5.01 -6.51
C LYS A 953 -40.22 6.16 -7.37
N GLN A 954 -40.52 5.92 -8.63
CA GLN A 954 -41.09 6.94 -9.50
C GLN A 954 -42.48 7.42 -9.04
N LYS A 955 -43.31 6.55 -8.45
CA LYS A 955 -44.53 6.98 -7.74
C LYS A 955 -44.22 7.83 -6.52
N GLU A 956 -43.28 7.38 -5.69
CA GLU A 956 -42.84 8.09 -4.47
C GLU A 956 -42.35 9.52 -4.79
N PHE A 957 -41.65 9.71 -5.91
CA PHE A 957 -41.11 11.00 -6.36
C PHE A 957 -41.96 11.72 -7.42
N GLY A 958 -43.19 11.25 -7.67
CA GLY A 958 -44.20 11.93 -8.50
C GLY A 958 -43.93 11.94 -10.01
N PHE A 959 -43.08 11.04 -10.51
CA PHE A 959 -42.90 10.79 -11.95
C PHE A 959 -44.06 9.99 -12.54
N LEU A 960 -44.62 9.09 -11.73
CA LEU A 960 -45.83 8.33 -12.04
C LEU A 960 -46.93 8.68 -11.04
N ASP A 961 -48.18 8.57 -11.46
CA ASP A 961 -49.32 8.64 -10.54
C ASP A 961 -49.60 7.30 -9.84
N GLU A 962 -50.60 7.26 -8.95
CA GLU A 962 -50.99 6.02 -8.23
C GLU A 962 -51.42 4.88 -9.16
N ASN A 963 -51.95 5.21 -10.34
CA ASN A 963 -52.35 4.24 -11.37
C ASN A 963 -51.16 3.78 -12.25
N GLY A 964 -50.03 4.49 -12.18
CA GLY A 964 -48.82 4.23 -12.98
C GLY A 964 -48.79 4.99 -14.31
N GLU A 965 -49.62 6.01 -14.48
CA GLU A 965 -49.57 6.91 -15.64
C GLU A 965 -48.44 7.93 -15.49
N VAL A 966 -47.78 8.26 -16.61
CA VAL A 966 -46.62 9.14 -16.65
C VAL A 966 -47.06 10.60 -16.43
N ARG A 967 -46.51 11.24 -15.38
CA ARG A 967 -46.69 12.66 -15.11
C ARG A 967 -45.56 13.52 -15.66
N ARG A 968 -44.33 12.99 -15.62
CA ARG A 968 -43.13 13.62 -16.19
C ARG A 968 -42.04 12.56 -16.44
N THR A 969 -41.12 12.87 -17.33
CA THR A 969 -39.95 12.03 -17.68
C THR A 969 -38.66 12.64 -17.13
N LEU A 970 -37.60 11.84 -17.08
CA LEU A 970 -36.24 12.31 -16.80
C LEU A 970 -35.46 12.52 -18.10
N VAL A 971 -34.44 13.35 -18.04
CA VAL A 971 -33.38 13.40 -19.05
C VAL A 971 -32.22 12.56 -18.53
N VAL A 972 -32.02 11.37 -19.12
CA VAL A 972 -30.90 10.49 -18.78
C VAL A 972 -29.69 10.88 -19.65
N PRO A 973 -28.57 11.33 -19.05
CA PRO A 973 -27.38 11.69 -19.81
C PRO A 973 -26.71 10.44 -20.40
N ASP A 974 -26.11 10.60 -21.58
CA ASP A 974 -25.39 9.53 -22.25
C ASP A 974 -24.21 10.06 -23.07
N ILE A 975 -23.16 9.24 -23.18
CA ILE A 975 -21.99 9.49 -24.02
C ILE A 975 -21.76 8.31 -24.95
N THR A 976 -21.47 8.61 -26.22
CA THR A 976 -21.38 7.61 -27.30
C THR A 976 -20.04 7.63 -28.03
N LYS A 977 -19.16 8.58 -27.69
CA LYS A 977 -17.82 8.75 -28.29
C LYS A 977 -16.78 8.95 -27.20
N PRO A 978 -15.56 8.43 -27.38
CA PRO A 978 -14.46 8.68 -26.43
C PRO A 978 -14.16 10.18 -26.35
N TRP A 979 -13.67 10.62 -25.19
CA TRP A 979 -13.37 12.02 -24.94
C TRP A 979 -11.99 12.39 -25.48
N GLU A 980 -11.94 13.42 -26.33
CA GLU A 980 -10.71 13.92 -26.97
C GLU A 980 -10.20 15.24 -26.33
N GLY A 981 -10.61 15.53 -25.09
CA GLY A 981 -10.08 16.65 -24.31
C GLY A 981 -10.54 18.06 -24.70
N ALA A 982 -11.54 18.21 -25.58
CA ALA A 982 -11.92 19.50 -26.14
C ALA A 982 -13.22 20.14 -25.62
N GLN A 983 -14.22 19.36 -25.17
CA GLN A 983 -15.47 19.89 -24.57
C GLN A 983 -16.07 18.95 -23.51
N PRO A 984 -16.62 19.49 -22.41
CA PRO A 984 -17.38 18.76 -21.39
C PRO A 984 -18.77 18.33 -21.87
#